data_AF-A0A1W1XM70-F1
#
_entry.id   AF-A0A1W1XM70-F1
#
_cell.length_a   1.000
_cell.length_b   1.000
_cell.length_c   1.000
_cell.angle_alpha   90.00
_cell.angle_beta   90.00
_cell.angle_gamma   90.00
#
_symmetry.space_group_name_H-M   'P 1'
#
loop_
_entity.id
_entity.type
_entity.pdbx_description
1 polymer ?
#
loop_
_entity_poly.entity_id
_entity_poly.type
_entity_poly.pdbx_seq_one_letter_code
_entity_poly.pdbx_strand_id
1 'polypeptide(L)'
;MHLISNRSRRLLAALAFGTLGLLNSGLSHAAACQPVWQDGSSYIAGQQVSWHTHNYSARVNHTAYIGVNWNPADTPSLWQDLGDCSATSTTPTPTAAPTAAPTPVPTATPRPSNTPVPSNTPTPLPTTPPSPSPLPTPTTAPTATPAPTATPTAPATVTPVVTVTPTPAGSTCQPATWDKATAYITGSRVLQGGNVYEAKWWTQGDDPALTGQWGPWRAVTECSSQPTGTPTPAPADFSKLVISEIATSNAPADGAWLEIYNAGTTPYPLGGASMRTRSSYNCLPPCPINTFTIPAGTSVPAQGFLVIAATIDPQPYNTAQVIYANDPNSYPQWGASGFVELVSSAGTTIDFIRFGDEQTNPLTASAWTGSNYAYLPTGQAGTGRALARPFPLQANTHSAADWKLLPFSTPGGPNDVASTAVDSDNDGIPDSAKQPGGSYNGINYYALGARPGKRDIFIQIDWMQGSDPALTPRREALQKVVAAFAPHNIAIHFDVGPLFNPNFSPADFNLGGGAQIATAQCVSMDSNSSGSCKSLYDYKQRMDIRRRQTFHYMLFGSSQNSDGSGGSSGRAEMPGNDVIITLGGWALSTGDATSTQVLINLQAGTIMHELGHNLGLFHGGNDGINYKPNYLSVMNYLYQIAGVGNDVQSDEALQRYYAQHGYGNFASRCGMRHDSCDPDMRIDYSDGSSMALDKKALVESKLLGRGAYAGVYADWNGNYLADAAAYSFDIDTDTTDSVLHDYNDWANLLLPFARYGKVLQGEQSNTSSKSTVALTPLLNDHQPLADEPPLPKWAINPQH
;
A
#
# COMPACT_ATOMS: atom_id res chain seq x y z
N MET A 1 -30.43 25.47 66.36
CA MET A 1 -29.57 26.68 66.32
C MET A 1 -29.48 27.08 64.84
N HIS A 2 -30.08 28.19 64.37
CA HIS A 2 -29.63 29.58 64.54
C HIS A 2 -28.19 29.77 64.02
N LEU A 3 -27.86 30.66 63.06
CA LEU A 3 -28.47 31.93 62.59
C LEU A 3 -28.59 31.94 61.02
N ILE A 4 -29.50 32.63 60.30
CA ILE A 4 -29.79 34.09 60.20
C ILE A 4 -28.51 34.85 59.73
N SER A 5 -28.42 35.59 58.61
CA SER A 5 -29.27 36.65 58.01
C SER A 5 -28.66 37.10 56.64
N ASN A 6 -29.22 37.92 55.73
CA ASN A 6 -30.57 38.46 55.41
C ASN A 6 -30.37 39.62 54.35
N ARG A 7 -31.46 40.15 53.77
CA ARG A 7 -31.60 41.40 52.96
C ARG A 7 -31.11 41.31 51.50
N SER A 8 -31.92 41.37 50.42
CA SER A 8 -33.25 41.94 50.10
C SER A 8 -33.31 43.44 49.72
N ARG A 9 -34.23 43.73 48.77
CA ARG A 9 -34.92 45.02 48.40
C ARG A 9 -34.49 45.65 47.05
N ARG A 10 -35.36 46.27 46.22
CA ARG A 10 -36.85 46.42 46.19
C ARG A 10 -37.37 47.10 44.87
N LEU A 11 -38.64 46.79 44.51
CA LEU A 11 -39.73 47.67 43.99
C LEU A 11 -39.92 48.08 42.50
N LEU A 12 -41.20 47.92 42.05
CA LEU A 12 -42.11 48.74 41.20
C LEU A 12 -41.57 49.45 39.91
N ALA A 13 -42.29 49.62 38.79
CA ALA A 13 -43.71 49.42 38.38
C ALA A 13 -43.76 49.06 36.84
N ALA A 14 -44.83 49.09 36.04
CA ALA A 14 -46.25 49.52 36.14
C ALA A 14 -47.14 48.71 35.14
N LEU A 15 -48.29 49.26 34.68
CA LEU A 15 -49.13 48.73 33.58
C LEU A 15 -49.32 49.76 32.45
N ALA A 16 -49.50 49.28 31.21
CA ALA A 16 -50.33 49.93 30.18
C ALA A 16 -50.90 48.86 29.22
N PHE A 17 -52.20 48.95 28.89
CA PHE A 17 -52.88 48.06 27.93
C PHE A 17 -52.77 48.61 26.50
N GLY A 18 -52.60 47.73 25.52
CA GLY A 18 -52.71 48.06 24.10
C GLY A 18 -52.89 46.79 23.26
N THR A 19 -54.11 46.54 22.78
CA THR A 19 -54.44 45.36 21.96
C THR A 19 -54.29 45.66 20.47
N LEU A 20 -53.44 44.90 19.77
CA LEU A 20 -53.59 44.63 18.35
C LEU A 20 -52.98 43.25 18.04
N GLY A 21 -53.74 42.36 17.41
CA GLY A 21 -53.32 40.97 17.21
C GLY A 21 -52.39 40.79 16.02
N LEU A 22 -51.42 39.86 16.13
CA LEU A 22 -50.59 39.39 15.02
C LEU A 22 -50.13 37.95 15.29
N LEU A 23 -50.33 37.11 14.27
CA LEU A 23 -49.60 35.88 13.88
C LEU A 23 -48.91 35.05 14.98
N ASN A 24 -49.40 33.82 15.14
CA ASN A 24 -48.75 32.75 15.89
C ASN A 24 -47.55 32.18 15.08
N SER A 25 -46.35 32.73 15.26
CA SER A 25 -45.10 32.16 14.73
C SER A 25 -44.23 31.68 15.89
N GLY A 26 -44.15 30.35 16.07
CA GLY A 26 -43.31 29.72 17.06
C GLY A 26 -41.83 29.95 16.76
N LEU A 27 -41.19 30.84 17.52
CA LEU A 27 -39.74 31.02 17.51
C LEU A 27 -39.09 29.87 18.30
N SER A 28 -38.82 28.76 17.61
CA SER A 28 -37.88 27.74 18.09
C SER A 28 -36.53 28.40 18.33
N HIS A 29 -36.17 28.60 19.60
CA HIS A 29 -34.84 29.09 19.95
C HIS A 29 -33.86 27.91 19.82
N ALA A 30 -32.96 27.98 18.84
CA ALA A 30 -31.89 27.00 18.66
C ALA A 30 -31.02 26.93 19.94
N ALA A 31 -30.50 25.76 20.25
CA ALA A 31 -29.69 25.56 21.46
C ALA A 31 -28.37 26.35 21.39
N ALA A 32 -27.72 26.60 22.53
CA ALA A 32 -26.33 27.08 22.50
C ALA A 32 -25.41 25.97 21.95
N CYS A 33 -24.44 26.33 21.11
CA CYS A 33 -23.48 25.35 20.60
C CYS A 33 -22.56 24.84 21.72
N GLN A 34 -22.36 23.53 21.75
CA GLN A 34 -21.42 22.83 22.63
C GLN A 34 -19.96 23.03 22.14
N PRO A 35 -18.93 22.63 22.91
CA PRO A 35 -17.55 22.67 22.45
C PRO A 35 -17.38 21.96 21.09
N VAL A 36 -16.63 22.57 20.18
CA VAL A 36 -16.47 22.04 18.81
C VAL A 36 -15.75 20.69 18.86
N TRP A 37 -16.32 19.68 18.20
CA TRP A 37 -15.70 18.36 18.04
C TRP A 37 -14.28 18.50 17.50
N GLN A 38 -13.35 17.81 18.14
CA GLN A 38 -11.95 17.70 17.74
C GLN A 38 -11.64 16.29 17.25
N ASP A 39 -10.92 16.20 16.14
CA ASP A 39 -10.31 14.95 15.71
C ASP A 39 -9.19 14.53 16.70
N GLY A 40 -8.88 13.25 16.78
CA GLY A 40 -7.92 12.68 17.73
C GLY A 40 -8.35 12.62 19.19
N SER A 41 -9.59 13.01 19.53
CA SER A 41 -10.06 13.11 20.92
C SER A 41 -10.89 11.90 21.37
N SER A 42 -10.81 11.60 22.67
CA SER A 42 -11.64 10.58 23.33
C SER A 42 -12.93 11.19 23.89
N TYR A 43 -14.05 10.52 23.64
CA TYR A 43 -15.39 10.94 24.04
C TYR A 43 -16.06 9.86 24.89
N ILE A 44 -16.67 10.24 26.01
CA ILE A 44 -17.48 9.34 26.84
C ILE A 44 -18.96 9.39 26.44
N ALA A 45 -19.70 8.30 26.65
CA ALA A 45 -21.13 8.24 26.37
C ALA A 45 -21.88 9.37 27.10
N GLY A 46 -22.72 10.11 26.36
CA GLY A 46 -23.43 11.29 26.84
C GLY A 46 -22.66 12.62 26.72
N GLN A 47 -21.36 12.60 26.37
CA GLN A 47 -20.59 13.82 26.13
C GLN A 47 -21.09 14.53 24.87
N GLN A 48 -21.31 15.83 24.96
CA GLN A 48 -21.85 16.64 23.85
C GLN A 48 -20.79 17.51 23.20
N VAL A 49 -20.91 17.69 21.88
CA VAL A 49 -20.03 18.49 21.02
C VAL A 49 -20.85 19.22 19.95
N SER A 50 -20.31 20.28 19.36
CA SER A 50 -20.86 20.85 18.13
C SER A 50 -20.05 20.44 16.90
N TRP A 51 -20.75 20.21 15.78
CA TRP A 51 -20.14 20.03 14.46
C TRP A 51 -20.99 20.80 13.44
N HIS A 52 -20.36 21.73 12.72
CA HIS A 52 -21.05 22.74 11.92
C HIS A 52 -22.12 23.48 12.75
N THR A 53 -23.38 23.50 12.31
CA THR A 53 -24.50 24.19 12.98
C THR A 53 -25.31 23.28 13.91
N HIS A 54 -24.86 22.06 14.21
CA HIS A 54 -25.60 21.08 15.02
C HIS A 54 -24.85 20.71 16.30
N ASN A 55 -25.60 20.40 17.36
CA ASN A 55 -25.09 19.74 18.55
C ASN A 55 -25.29 18.22 18.45
N TYR A 56 -24.35 17.45 18.99
CA TYR A 56 -24.38 15.98 19.00
C TYR A 56 -24.04 15.45 20.39
N SER A 57 -24.56 14.27 20.76
CA SER A 57 -24.17 13.50 21.95
C SER A 57 -23.52 12.19 21.55
N ALA A 58 -22.39 11.84 22.15
CA ALA A 58 -21.81 10.51 22.01
C ALA A 58 -22.77 9.44 22.57
N ARG A 59 -22.94 8.34 21.85
CA ARG A 59 -23.77 7.18 22.24
C ARG A 59 -23.02 6.16 23.08
N VAL A 60 -21.72 6.02 22.81
CA VAL A 60 -20.80 5.07 23.45
C VAL A 60 -19.46 5.75 23.71
N ASN A 61 -18.67 5.20 24.65
CA ASN A 61 -17.28 5.61 24.81
C ASN A 61 -16.50 5.24 23.54
N HIS A 62 -15.78 6.19 22.94
CA HIS A 62 -14.97 5.96 21.76
C HIS A 62 -13.85 7.00 21.65
N THR A 63 -12.81 6.69 20.87
CA THR A 63 -11.81 7.66 20.43
C THR A 63 -12.07 7.97 18.97
N ALA A 64 -12.25 9.25 18.63
CA ALA A 64 -12.21 9.69 17.24
C ALA A 64 -10.74 9.71 16.80
N TYR A 65 -10.23 8.60 16.27
CA TYR A 65 -8.83 8.51 15.85
C TYR A 65 -8.55 9.43 14.66
N ILE A 66 -7.40 10.10 14.67
CA ILE A 66 -7.06 11.09 13.63
C ILE A 66 -7.17 10.46 12.23
N GLY A 67 -7.97 11.09 11.36
CA GLY A 67 -8.11 10.69 9.96
C GLY A 67 -9.16 9.62 9.64
N VAL A 68 -9.82 8.98 10.63
CA VAL A 68 -10.87 7.97 10.36
C VAL A 68 -12.25 8.58 10.00
N ASN A 69 -12.36 9.91 10.02
CA ASN A 69 -13.57 10.70 9.79
C ASN A 69 -14.79 10.25 10.63
N TRP A 70 -14.59 9.90 11.90
CA TRP A 70 -15.68 9.69 12.87
C TRP A 70 -16.27 11.02 13.37
N ASN A 71 -16.56 11.93 12.43
CA ASN A 71 -17.21 13.18 12.76
C ASN A 71 -18.69 12.92 13.13
N PRO A 72 -19.32 13.82 13.92
CA PRO A 72 -20.65 13.55 14.45
C PRO A 72 -21.80 13.43 13.43
N ALA A 73 -21.66 14.01 12.24
CA ALA A 73 -22.65 13.90 11.18
C ALA A 73 -22.56 12.55 10.44
N ASP A 74 -21.35 12.09 10.15
CA ASP A 74 -21.11 10.90 9.32
C ASP A 74 -21.10 9.58 10.10
N THR A 75 -21.13 9.61 11.44
CA THR A 75 -21.11 8.39 12.28
C THR A 75 -22.29 8.29 13.28
N PRO A 76 -23.53 8.09 12.80
CA PRO A 76 -24.74 8.01 13.63
C PRO A 76 -24.80 6.78 14.57
N SER A 77 -23.90 5.82 14.42
CA SER A 77 -23.67 4.72 15.36
C SER A 77 -22.93 5.16 16.63
N LEU A 78 -22.06 6.18 16.51
CA LEU A 78 -21.28 6.75 17.60
C LEU A 78 -21.92 8.02 18.17
N TRP A 79 -22.68 8.76 17.35
CA TRP A 79 -23.26 10.05 17.70
C TRP A 79 -24.78 10.09 17.53
N GLN A 80 -25.42 10.93 18.35
CA GLN A 80 -26.82 11.29 18.27
C GLN A 80 -26.93 12.78 18.00
N ASP A 81 -27.50 13.16 16.85
CA ASP A 81 -27.87 14.55 16.58
C ASP A 81 -28.90 15.05 17.62
N LEU A 82 -28.66 16.24 18.15
CA LEU A 82 -29.51 16.96 19.11
C LEU A 82 -30.19 18.19 18.47
N GLY A 83 -29.92 18.46 17.19
CA GLY A 83 -30.49 19.54 16.40
C GLY A 83 -29.64 20.81 16.37
N ASP A 84 -30.20 21.82 15.69
CA ASP A 84 -29.55 23.10 15.43
C ASP A 84 -29.08 23.82 16.70
N CYS A 85 -27.88 24.41 16.60
CA CYS A 85 -27.31 25.27 17.59
C CYS A 85 -26.91 26.64 16.99
N SER A 86 -26.93 27.68 17.81
CA SER A 86 -26.48 29.02 17.41
C SER A 86 -25.57 29.65 18.46
N ALA A 87 -24.49 30.27 18.00
CA ALA A 87 -23.55 30.98 18.85
C ALA A 87 -24.01 32.44 19.03
N THR A 88 -24.66 32.76 20.15
CA THR A 88 -24.95 34.15 20.52
C THR A 88 -23.66 34.87 20.89
N SER A 89 -23.19 35.73 20.00
CA SER A 89 -21.96 36.51 20.20
C SER A 89 -22.10 37.54 21.33
N THR A 90 -21.32 37.35 22.41
CA THR A 90 -20.90 38.43 23.30
C THR A 90 -19.38 38.52 23.27
N THR A 91 -18.87 39.28 22.31
CA THR A 91 -17.43 39.48 22.04
C THR A 91 -16.68 40.10 23.22
N PRO A 92 -15.67 39.42 23.82
CA PRO A 92 -14.61 40.12 24.52
C PRO A 92 -13.67 40.77 23.49
N THR A 93 -13.28 42.03 23.74
CA THR A 93 -12.47 42.85 22.82
C THR A 93 -11.13 42.19 22.49
N PRO A 94 -10.69 42.14 21.21
CA PRO A 94 -9.43 41.49 20.84
C PRO A 94 -8.23 42.24 21.42
N THR A 95 -7.35 41.51 22.11
CA THR A 95 -6.00 41.95 22.41
C THR A 95 -5.17 41.96 21.13
N ALA A 96 -4.31 42.97 20.96
CA ALA A 96 -3.51 43.13 19.74
C ALA A 96 -2.60 41.92 19.46
N ALA A 97 -2.47 41.59 18.17
CA ALA A 97 -1.60 40.51 17.72
C ALA A 97 -0.11 40.82 18.02
N PRO A 98 0.71 39.82 18.42
CA PRO A 98 2.14 40.01 18.59
C PRO A 98 2.81 40.30 17.24
N THR A 99 3.61 41.36 17.20
CA THR A 99 4.43 41.74 16.03
C THR A 99 5.42 40.64 15.69
N ALA A 100 5.53 40.28 14.41
CA ALA A 100 6.52 39.31 13.94
C ALA A 100 7.96 39.76 14.28
N ALA A 101 8.75 38.84 14.83
CA ALA A 101 10.17 39.08 15.07
C ALA A 101 10.94 39.12 13.74
N PRO A 102 11.91 40.04 13.56
CA PRO A 102 12.63 40.18 12.29
C PRO A 102 13.62 39.02 12.06
N THR A 103 13.68 38.55 10.83
CA THR A 103 14.62 37.52 10.37
C THR A 103 16.08 37.97 10.53
N PRO A 104 16.96 37.20 11.20
CA PRO A 104 18.38 37.54 11.27
C PRO A 104 19.11 37.29 9.95
N VAL A 105 19.91 38.27 9.53
CA VAL A 105 20.79 38.21 8.35
C VAL A 105 22.09 37.47 8.72
N PRO A 106 22.63 36.57 7.88
CA PRO A 106 23.85 35.84 8.20
C PRO A 106 25.06 36.77 8.29
N THR A 107 25.78 36.71 9.41
CA THR A 107 27.02 37.48 9.66
C THR A 107 28.21 36.53 9.73
N ALA A 108 29.34 36.92 9.12
CA ALA A 108 30.50 36.06 8.91
C ALA A 108 31.23 35.65 10.20
N THR A 109 31.83 34.47 10.15
CA THR A 109 32.54 33.77 11.24
C THR A 109 33.85 34.46 11.67
N PRO A 110 34.03 34.80 12.95
CA PRO A 110 35.34 35.14 13.51
C PRO A 110 36.08 33.89 14.04
N ARG A 111 37.41 33.94 13.94
CA ARG A 111 38.38 32.93 14.41
C ARG A 111 38.41 32.80 15.95
N PRO A 112 38.66 31.60 16.54
CA PRO A 112 38.63 31.40 17.99
C PRO A 112 39.81 32.07 18.72
N SER A 113 39.55 32.45 19.98
CA SER A 113 40.54 32.83 20.99
C SER A 113 40.10 32.30 22.37
N ASN A 114 41.03 32.23 23.33
CA ASN A 114 40.98 31.27 24.44
C ASN A 114 40.13 31.68 25.67
N THR A 115 39.70 30.63 26.40
CA THR A 115 39.31 30.45 27.82
C THR A 115 39.31 31.64 28.79
N PRO A 116 38.38 31.68 29.78
CA PRO A 116 38.68 31.00 31.06
C PRO A 116 37.51 30.22 31.72
N VAL A 117 37.86 29.43 32.75
CA VAL A 117 37.01 28.46 33.49
C VAL A 117 36.30 29.10 34.70
N PRO A 118 35.04 28.71 34.99
CA PRO A 118 34.45 28.73 36.34
C PRO A 118 34.14 27.27 36.80
N SER A 119 34.80 26.73 37.83
CA SER A 119 34.55 26.91 39.27
C SER A 119 33.30 26.20 39.79
N ASN A 120 33.50 25.15 40.60
CA ASN A 120 32.45 24.28 41.15
C ASN A 120 31.78 24.89 42.39
N THR A 121 30.44 24.84 42.47
CA THR A 121 29.70 24.93 43.74
C THR A 121 28.38 24.17 43.61
N PRO A 122 28.07 23.19 44.49
CA PRO A 122 26.87 22.36 44.37
C PRO A 122 25.61 23.05 44.89
N THR A 123 24.49 22.90 44.15
CA THR A 123 23.15 23.35 44.56
C THR A 123 22.35 22.15 45.09
N PRO A 124 21.62 22.25 46.21
CA PRO A 124 20.89 21.11 46.80
C PRO A 124 19.64 20.70 45.99
N LEU A 125 19.32 19.41 46.11
CA LEU A 125 18.28 18.67 45.38
C LEU A 125 16.83 19.09 45.77
N PRO A 126 15.90 19.26 44.82
CA PRO A 126 14.47 19.42 45.13
C PRO A 126 13.83 18.14 45.67
N THR A 127 13.02 18.27 46.72
CA THR A 127 12.32 17.17 47.39
C THR A 127 11.08 16.69 46.61
N THR A 128 10.73 15.41 46.73
CA THR A 128 9.61 14.78 46.01
C THR A 128 8.21 15.22 46.52
N PRO A 129 7.19 15.28 45.64
CA PRO A 129 5.80 15.49 46.02
C PRO A 129 5.16 14.23 46.65
N PRO A 130 4.09 14.39 47.47
CA PRO A 130 3.57 13.31 48.30
C PRO A 130 2.71 12.28 47.54
N SER A 131 2.74 11.04 48.05
CA SER A 131 1.96 9.89 47.57
C SER A 131 0.44 10.02 47.86
N PRO A 132 -0.45 9.64 46.92
CA PRO A 132 -1.89 9.56 47.17
C PRO A 132 -2.29 8.32 47.99
N SER A 133 -3.14 8.55 48.98
CA SER A 133 -3.74 7.53 49.87
C SER A 133 -4.70 6.58 49.12
N PRO A 134 -4.81 5.29 49.50
CA PRO A 134 -5.65 4.32 48.79
C PRO A 134 -7.17 4.56 48.94
N LEU A 135 -7.91 4.26 47.87
CA LEU A 135 -9.38 4.28 47.77
C LEU A 135 -9.91 2.82 47.84
N PRO A 136 -11.10 2.52 48.43
CA PRO A 136 -11.36 1.21 49.02
C PRO A 136 -11.77 0.09 48.05
N THR A 137 -11.54 -1.13 48.52
CA THR A 137 -11.86 -2.41 47.87
C THR A 137 -13.36 -2.64 47.68
N PRO A 138 -13.84 -2.98 46.47
CA PRO A 138 -15.12 -3.65 46.27
C PRO A 138 -14.93 -5.16 46.18
N THR A 139 -15.43 -5.90 47.16
CA THR A 139 -15.52 -7.37 47.13
C THR A 139 -16.90 -7.80 46.64
N THR A 140 -17.00 -8.41 45.46
CA THR A 140 -18.16 -9.22 45.06
C THR A 140 -17.72 -10.40 44.20
N ALA A 141 -17.93 -11.62 44.70
CA ALA A 141 -17.81 -12.84 43.90
C ALA A 141 -19.11 -13.05 43.08
N PRO A 142 -19.03 -13.40 41.78
CA PRO A 142 -20.19 -13.86 41.04
C PRO A 142 -20.48 -15.34 41.31
N THR A 143 -21.65 -15.60 41.87
CA THR A 143 -22.24 -16.92 42.14
C THR A 143 -22.42 -17.75 40.87
N ALA A 144 -22.13 -19.07 40.94
CA ALA A 144 -22.41 -20.01 39.87
C ALA A 144 -23.91 -20.37 39.80
N THR A 145 -24.53 -20.25 38.61
CA THR A 145 -25.90 -20.74 38.30
C THR A 145 -26.07 -20.90 36.79
N PRO A 146 -27.00 -21.73 36.27
CA PRO A 146 -26.96 -23.20 36.30
C PRO A 146 -26.88 -23.82 34.89
N ALA A 147 -26.65 -25.13 34.80
CA ALA A 147 -26.74 -25.87 33.53
C ALA A 147 -28.21 -26.07 33.08
N PRO A 148 -28.55 -25.89 31.79
CA PRO A 148 -29.87 -26.22 31.26
C PRO A 148 -30.04 -27.73 31.05
N THR A 149 -31.21 -28.23 31.43
CA THR A 149 -31.61 -29.64 31.43
C THR A 149 -31.95 -30.17 30.01
N ALA A 150 -31.85 -31.49 29.83
CA ALA A 150 -32.09 -32.17 28.57
C ALA A 150 -33.58 -32.27 28.13
N THR A 151 -33.80 -32.11 26.83
CA THR A 151 -34.70 -32.86 25.91
C THR A 151 -36.19 -33.04 26.26
N PRO A 152 -37.09 -32.81 25.28
CA PRO A 152 -37.84 -33.95 24.76
C PRO A 152 -37.76 -34.11 23.22
N THR A 153 -37.85 -35.37 22.78
CA THR A 153 -37.69 -35.84 21.40
C THR A 153 -39.05 -36.06 20.71
N ALA A 154 -39.10 -35.86 19.37
CA ALA A 154 -39.85 -36.62 18.34
C ALA A 154 -40.61 -35.74 17.33
N PRO A 155 -40.98 -36.27 16.13
CA PRO A 155 -40.54 -37.50 15.46
C PRO A 155 -39.83 -37.24 14.11
N ALA A 156 -39.21 -38.27 13.54
CA ALA A 156 -38.58 -38.20 12.22
C ALA A 156 -39.61 -38.17 11.07
N THR A 157 -39.39 -37.31 10.08
CA THR A 157 -40.01 -37.41 8.76
C THR A 157 -38.92 -37.75 7.75
N VAL A 158 -38.99 -38.96 7.20
CA VAL A 158 -38.05 -39.49 6.19
C VAL A 158 -38.60 -39.27 4.78
N THR A 159 -37.81 -38.58 3.94
CA THR A 159 -37.98 -38.55 2.48
C THR A 159 -36.57 -38.58 1.87
N PRO A 160 -36.28 -39.41 0.85
CA PRO A 160 -34.90 -39.79 0.56
C PRO A 160 -34.14 -38.71 -0.22
N VAL A 161 -32.97 -38.32 0.28
CA VAL A 161 -31.95 -37.65 -0.55
C VAL A 161 -31.24 -38.74 -1.36
N VAL A 162 -31.33 -38.65 -2.68
CA VAL A 162 -30.64 -39.57 -3.59
C VAL A 162 -29.14 -39.25 -3.56
N THR A 163 -28.34 -40.20 -3.08
CA THR A 163 -26.88 -40.15 -3.20
C THR A 163 -26.50 -40.32 -4.67
N VAL A 164 -26.08 -39.24 -5.33
CA VAL A 164 -25.31 -39.33 -6.58
C VAL A 164 -23.83 -39.13 -6.28
N THR A 165 -23.08 -40.22 -6.38
CA THR A 165 -21.61 -40.21 -6.35
C THR A 165 -21.10 -39.86 -7.74
N PRO A 166 -20.41 -38.73 -7.96
CA PRO A 166 -19.70 -38.47 -9.21
C PRO A 166 -18.37 -39.24 -9.22
N THR A 167 -18.41 -40.48 -9.70
CA THR A 167 -17.21 -41.20 -10.14
C THR A 167 -16.60 -40.46 -11.34
N PRO A 168 -15.27 -40.26 -11.42
CA PRO A 168 -14.68 -39.31 -12.36
C PRO A 168 -14.74 -39.81 -13.81
N ALA A 169 -15.36 -39.02 -14.70
CA ALA A 169 -15.30 -39.22 -16.14
C ALA A 169 -15.49 -37.92 -16.91
N GLY A 170 -14.58 -37.62 -17.84
CA GLY A 170 -14.85 -36.83 -19.03
C GLY A 170 -14.97 -35.30 -18.86
N SER A 171 -14.02 -34.60 -19.45
CA SER A 171 -14.09 -33.19 -19.84
C SER A 171 -15.46 -32.78 -20.43
N THR A 172 -16.32 -32.19 -19.61
CA THR A 172 -17.51 -31.45 -20.05
C THR A 172 -17.67 -30.22 -19.18
N CYS A 173 -17.88 -29.07 -19.82
CA CYS A 173 -17.83 -27.76 -19.18
C CYS A 173 -19.19 -27.08 -19.37
N GLN A 174 -20.18 -27.55 -18.61
CA GLN A 174 -21.59 -27.14 -18.68
C GLN A 174 -22.17 -27.06 -17.25
N PRO A 175 -22.30 -25.86 -16.66
CA PRO A 175 -22.88 -25.70 -15.33
C PRO A 175 -24.40 -25.92 -15.32
N ALA A 176 -24.95 -26.18 -14.14
CA ALA A 176 -26.40 -26.37 -13.95
C ALA A 176 -27.20 -25.08 -14.22
N THR A 177 -28.47 -25.22 -14.62
CA THR A 177 -29.37 -24.07 -14.83
C THR A 177 -29.59 -23.30 -13.53
N TRP A 178 -29.69 -21.97 -13.59
CA TRP A 178 -29.98 -21.13 -12.44
C TRP A 178 -31.38 -21.40 -11.86
N ASP A 179 -31.48 -21.52 -10.54
CA ASP A 179 -32.70 -21.73 -9.77
C ASP A 179 -32.82 -20.64 -8.69
N LYS A 180 -33.93 -19.90 -8.72
CA LYS A 180 -34.21 -18.77 -7.82
C LYS A 180 -34.20 -19.15 -6.32
N ALA A 181 -34.53 -20.39 -5.97
CA ALA A 181 -34.54 -20.87 -4.58
C ALA A 181 -33.15 -21.32 -4.09
N THR A 182 -32.17 -21.51 -5.00
CA THR A 182 -30.83 -21.98 -4.64
C THR A 182 -29.92 -20.80 -4.27
N ALA A 183 -29.15 -20.96 -3.19
CA ALA A 183 -28.12 -20.00 -2.80
C ALA A 183 -26.78 -20.35 -3.48
N TYR A 184 -26.15 -19.37 -4.11
CA TYR A 184 -24.93 -19.52 -4.88
C TYR A 184 -23.80 -18.71 -4.25
N ILE A 185 -22.69 -19.36 -3.91
CA ILE A 185 -21.47 -18.74 -3.36
C ILE A 185 -20.56 -18.21 -4.48
N THR A 186 -19.60 -17.34 -4.15
CA THR A 186 -18.57 -16.85 -5.09
C THR A 186 -17.96 -17.99 -5.93
N GLY A 187 -17.83 -17.79 -7.24
CA GLY A 187 -17.33 -18.82 -8.16
C GLY A 187 -18.36 -19.88 -8.57
N SER A 188 -19.55 -19.91 -7.97
CA SER A 188 -20.64 -20.79 -8.44
C SER A 188 -21.06 -20.39 -9.84
N ARG A 189 -21.03 -21.35 -10.77
CA ARG A 189 -21.44 -21.14 -12.16
C ARG A 189 -22.84 -21.68 -12.41
N VAL A 190 -23.64 -20.92 -13.15
CA VAL A 190 -25.01 -21.25 -13.53
C VAL A 190 -25.27 -20.93 -15.00
N LEU A 191 -26.15 -21.67 -15.64
CA LEU A 191 -26.65 -21.39 -17.00
C LEU A 191 -28.00 -20.65 -16.89
N GLN A 192 -28.11 -19.46 -17.49
CA GLN A 192 -29.37 -18.70 -17.52
C GLN A 192 -29.54 -18.04 -18.90
N GLY A 193 -30.69 -18.21 -19.54
CA GLY A 193 -30.96 -17.64 -20.88
C GLY A 193 -29.96 -18.06 -21.98
N GLY A 194 -29.22 -19.17 -21.81
CA GLY A 194 -28.20 -19.64 -22.73
C GLY A 194 -26.77 -19.14 -22.45
N ASN A 195 -26.57 -18.24 -21.49
CA ASN A 195 -25.26 -17.75 -21.08
C ASN A 195 -24.83 -18.36 -19.74
N VAL A 196 -23.52 -18.56 -19.56
CA VAL A 196 -22.94 -18.95 -18.27
C VAL A 196 -22.66 -17.70 -17.44
N TYR A 197 -23.10 -17.71 -16.20
CA TYR A 197 -22.82 -16.67 -15.21
C TYR A 197 -22.13 -17.27 -14.00
N GLU A 198 -21.23 -16.51 -13.40
CA GLU A 198 -20.52 -16.84 -12.18
C GLU A 198 -20.85 -15.80 -11.11
N ALA A 199 -21.18 -16.28 -9.92
CA ALA A 199 -21.46 -15.43 -8.77
C ALA A 199 -20.15 -14.73 -8.35
N LYS A 200 -20.15 -13.39 -8.36
CA LYS A 200 -19.04 -12.56 -7.86
C LYS A 200 -18.98 -12.52 -6.33
N TRP A 201 -20.11 -12.78 -5.68
CA TRP A 201 -20.29 -12.94 -4.24
C TRP A 201 -21.54 -13.76 -3.97
N TRP A 202 -21.84 -14.09 -2.70
CA TRP A 202 -23.04 -14.84 -2.34
C TRP A 202 -24.33 -14.16 -2.86
N THR A 203 -25.23 -14.94 -3.46
CA THR A 203 -26.54 -14.47 -3.94
C THR A 203 -27.58 -15.59 -3.90
N GLN A 204 -28.83 -15.24 -3.63
CA GLN A 204 -29.97 -16.14 -3.69
C GLN A 204 -31.18 -15.35 -4.23
N GLY A 205 -31.74 -15.80 -5.34
CA GLY A 205 -32.95 -15.22 -5.93
C GLY A 205 -32.77 -14.05 -6.90
N ASP A 206 -31.56 -13.51 -7.04
CA ASP A 206 -31.22 -12.50 -8.06
C ASP A 206 -30.97 -13.16 -9.43
N ASP A 207 -31.69 -12.75 -10.47
CA ASP A 207 -31.60 -13.36 -11.81
C ASP A 207 -30.34 -12.88 -12.58
N PRO A 208 -29.41 -13.79 -12.95
CA PRO A 208 -28.18 -13.44 -13.64
C PRO A 208 -28.35 -12.64 -14.93
N ALA A 209 -29.47 -12.81 -15.64
CA ALA A 209 -29.73 -12.12 -16.90
C ALA A 209 -30.26 -10.69 -16.71
N LEU A 210 -30.71 -10.30 -15.50
CA LEU A 210 -31.40 -9.03 -15.25
C LEU A 210 -30.62 -8.06 -14.34
N THR A 211 -29.63 -8.53 -13.59
CA THR A 211 -28.95 -7.70 -12.57
C THR A 211 -27.88 -6.74 -13.13
N GLY A 212 -27.54 -6.85 -14.41
CA GLY A 212 -26.50 -6.03 -15.06
C GLY A 212 -25.08 -6.24 -14.50
N GLN A 213 -24.10 -5.51 -15.06
CA GLN A 213 -22.68 -5.69 -14.71
C GLN A 213 -22.34 -5.39 -13.24
N TRP A 214 -23.16 -4.57 -12.58
CA TRP A 214 -23.02 -4.15 -11.18
C TRP A 214 -23.70 -5.12 -10.18
N GLY A 215 -24.56 -6.02 -10.65
CA GLY A 215 -25.23 -7.02 -9.82
C GLY A 215 -24.33 -8.15 -9.31
N PRO A 216 -24.85 -9.18 -8.61
CA PRO A 216 -24.04 -10.26 -8.06
C PRO A 216 -23.43 -11.20 -9.09
N TRP A 217 -23.91 -11.19 -10.34
CA TRP A 217 -23.50 -12.12 -11.39
C TRP A 217 -22.54 -11.46 -12.39
N ARG A 218 -21.56 -12.25 -12.88
CA ARG A 218 -20.68 -11.92 -14.02
C ARG A 218 -20.87 -12.97 -15.10
N ALA A 219 -21.18 -12.58 -16.33
CA ALA A 219 -21.14 -13.51 -17.45
C ALA A 219 -19.71 -14.02 -17.66
N VAL A 220 -19.54 -15.33 -17.86
CA VAL A 220 -18.22 -15.97 -18.07
C VAL A 220 -18.19 -16.65 -19.43
N THR A 221 -17.20 -16.30 -20.23
CA THR A 221 -17.03 -16.82 -21.59
C THR A 221 -16.16 -18.09 -21.64
N GLU A 222 -15.59 -18.50 -20.51
CA GLU A 222 -14.56 -19.55 -20.48
C GLU A 222 -15.06 -20.93 -20.05
N CYS A 223 -15.43 -21.66 -21.10
CA CYS A 223 -15.21 -23.09 -21.23
C CYS A 223 -14.46 -23.34 -22.55
N SER A 224 -13.18 -22.96 -22.62
CA SER A 224 -12.38 -23.12 -23.84
C SER A 224 -11.06 -23.82 -23.60
N SER A 225 -11.00 -25.08 -24.05
CA SER A 225 -9.83 -25.51 -24.82
C SER A 225 -9.52 -24.45 -25.89
N GLN A 226 -8.25 -24.06 -26.05
CA GLN A 226 -7.75 -23.14 -27.08
C GLN A 226 -8.60 -23.21 -28.36
N PRO A 227 -9.41 -22.19 -28.69
CA PRO A 227 -10.23 -22.24 -29.88
C PRO A 227 -9.33 -22.09 -31.11
N THR A 228 -9.22 -23.14 -31.92
CA THR A 228 -8.72 -23.07 -33.30
C THR A 228 -9.71 -22.36 -34.23
N GLY A 229 -10.45 -21.39 -33.70
CA GLY A 229 -11.40 -20.55 -34.42
C GLY A 229 -10.65 -19.63 -35.37
N THR A 230 -11.05 -19.67 -36.64
CA THR A 230 -10.62 -18.67 -37.63
C THR A 230 -10.98 -17.27 -37.09
N PRO A 231 -10.05 -16.28 -37.14
CA PRO A 231 -10.31 -14.97 -36.56
C PRO A 231 -11.58 -14.35 -37.16
N THR A 232 -12.47 -13.86 -36.29
CA THR A 232 -13.55 -12.96 -36.75
C THR A 232 -12.87 -11.68 -37.23
N PRO A 233 -13.07 -11.25 -38.50
CA PRO A 233 -12.43 -10.05 -39.01
C PRO A 233 -12.77 -8.83 -38.15
N ALA A 234 -11.80 -7.93 -37.95
CA ALA A 234 -12.06 -6.65 -37.29
C ALA A 234 -13.15 -5.88 -38.07
N PRO A 235 -14.10 -5.19 -37.40
CA PRO A 235 -15.17 -4.48 -38.07
C PRO A 235 -14.63 -3.37 -38.99
N ALA A 236 -15.37 -3.01 -40.04
CA ALA A 236 -14.93 -1.96 -40.98
C ALA A 236 -15.09 -0.53 -40.44
N ASP A 237 -15.90 -0.30 -39.40
CA ASP A 237 -16.15 1.01 -38.79
C ASP A 237 -15.36 1.16 -37.48
N PHE A 238 -14.18 1.78 -37.57
CA PHE A 238 -13.32 2.06 -36.43
C PHE A 238 -13.58 3.42 -35.77
N SER A 239 -14.66 4.14 -36.11
CA SER A 239 -14.94 5.52 -35.65
C SER A 239 -15.11 5.69 -34.12
N LYS A 240 -15.10 4.57 -33.38
CA LYS A 240 -15.17 4.51 -31.91
C LYS A 240 -13.86 4.15 -31.23
N LEU A 241 -12.84 3.70 -31.97
CA LEU A 241 -11.50 3.46 -31.43
C LEU A 241 -10.61 4.69 -31.61
N VAL A 242 -9.85 5.01 -30.57
CA VAL A 242 -8.79 6.03 -30.59
C VAL A 242 -7.60 5.53 -29.79
N ILE A 243 -6.39 5.95 -30.17
CA ILE A 243 -5.22 5.87 -29.29
C ILE A 243 -5.42 6.94 -28.21
N SER A 244 -5.66 6.56 -26.95
CA SER A 244 -5.93 7.50 -25.87
C SER A 244 -4.64 8.05 -25.26
N GLU A 245 -3.59 7.24 -25.19
CA GLU A 245 -2.34 7.57 -24.51
C GLU A 245 -1.14 6.90 -25.21
N ILE A 246 0.03 7.55 -25.20
CA ILE A 246 1.32 6.93 -25.55
C ILE A 246 2.39 7.28 -24.51
N ALA A 247 3.24 6.31 -24.19
CA ALA A 247 4.35 6.49 -23.28
C ALA A 247 5.36 7.54 -23.76
N THR A 248 6.02 8.23 -22.84
CA THR A 248 7.33 8.86 -23.10
C THR A 248 8.46 7.90 -22.76
N SER A 249 9.59 7.99 -23.47
CA SER A 249 10.72 7.04 -23.31
C SER A 249 11.58 7.39 -22.09
N ASN A 250 11.81 6.41 -21.21
CA ASN A 250 12.72 6.58 -20.08
C ASN A 250 14.19 6.36 -20.51
N ALA A 251 14.48 5.42 -21.40
CA ALA A 251 15.75 5.29 -22.11
C ALA A 251 15.55 4.72 -23.53
N PRO A 252 16.51 4.89 -24.46
CA PRO A 252 16.46 4.31 -25.81
C PRO A 252 16.66 2.78 -25.84
N ALA A 253 16.33 2.06 -24.76
CA ALA A 253 16.37 0.60 -24.66
C ALA A 253 15.16 -0.02 -23.92
N ASP A 254 14.26 0.78 -23.32
CA ASP A 254 13.24 0.26 -22.38
C ASP A 254 11.97 -0.27 -23.08
N GLY A 255 11.82 0.00 -24.38
CA GLY A 255 10.57 -0.19 -25.11
C GLY A 255 9.59 0.95 -24.90
N ALA A 256 8.37 0.79 -25.43
CA ALA A 256 7.30 1.78 -25.32
C ALA A 256 5.91 1.12 -25.36
N TRP A 257 4.88 1.84 -24.91
CA TRP A 257 3.49 1.37 -24.89
C TRP A 257 2.52 2.44 -25.37
N LEU A 258 1.37 1.99 -25.87
CA LEU A 258 0.19 2.83 -26.15
C LEU A 258 -1.04 2.30 -25.42
N GLU A 259 -2.06 3.14 -25.33
CA GLU A 259 -3.39 2.77 -24.90
C GLU A 259 -4.41 3.03 -26.02
N ILE A 260 -5.39 2.14 -26.15
CA ILE A 260 -6.54 2.27 -27.04
C ILE A 260 -7.80 2.38 -26.20
N TYR A 261 -8.60 3.41 -26.43
CA TYR A 261 -9.92 3.58 -25.85
C TYR A 261 -11.03 3.27 -26.86
N ASN A 262 -12.07 2.58 -26.42
CA ASN A 262 -13.29 2.30 -27.18
C ASN A 262 -14.45 3.17 -26.67
N ALA A 263 -14.75 4.26 -27.37
CA ALA A 263 -15.90 5.14 -27.12
C ALA A 263 -17.27 4.51 -27.51
N GLY A 264 -17.29 3.26 -27.96
CA GLY A 264 -18.49 2.52 -28.33
C GLY A 264 -19.21 1.89 -27.13
N THR A 265 -20.50 1.65 -27.29
CA THR A 265 -21.35 0.99 -26.28
C THR A 265 -21.29 -0.54 -26.32
N THR A 266 -20.49 -1.11 -27.22
CA THR A 266 -20.25 -2.56 -27.36
C THR A 266 -18.75 -2.85 -27.40
N PRO A 267 -18.29 -4.02 -26.93
CA PRO A 267 -16.89 -4.44 -27.11
C PRO A 267 -16.48 -4.43 -28.58
N TYR A 268 -15.24 -4.02 -28.85
CA TYR A 268 -14.71 -3.86 -30.20
C TYR A 268 -13.67 -4.98 -30.49
N PRO A 269 -13.89 -5.86 -31.48
CA PRO A 269 -12.90 -6.87 -31.87
C PRO A 269 -11.69 -6.21 -32.54
N LEU A 270 -10.51 -6.40 -31.98
CA LEU A 270 -9.26 -5.78 -32.44
C LEU A 270 -8.24 -6.80 -32.98
N GLY A 271 -8.42 -8.10 -32.70
CA GLY A 271 -7.51 -9.14 -33.18
C GLY A 271 -7.32 -9.13 -34.71
N GLY A 272 -6.07 -9.21 -35.16
CA GLY A 272 -5.68 -9.09 -36.57
C GLY A 272 -5.49 -7.66 -37.07
N ALA A 273 -5.84 -6.63 -36.30
CA ALA A 273 -5.28 -5.29 -36.48
C ALA A 273 -3.79 -5.27 -36.10
N SER A 274 -3.08 -4.17 -36.34
CA SER A 274 -1.67 -4.04 -36.02
C SER A 274 -1.29 -2.63 -35.57
N MET A 275 -0.22 -2.53 -34.79
CA MET A 275 0.48 -1.27 -34.55
C MET A 275 1.63 -1.14 -35.55
N ARG A 276 1.72 -0.01 -36.26
CA ARG A 276 2.92 0.38 -37.01
C ARG A 276 3.64 1.52 -36.28
N THR A 277 4.92 1.33 -35.99
CA THR A 277 5.74 2.31 -35.27
C THR A 277 7.24 2.09 -35.54
N ARG A 278 8.09 2.93 -34.98
CA ARG A 278 9.54 2.70 -34.87
C ARG A 278 9.79 1.56 -33.87
N SER A 279 10.90 0.85 -34.05
CA SER A 279 11.23 -0.34 -33.25
C SER A 279 12.74 -0.52 -33.13
N SER A 280 13.19 -1.19 -32.06
CA SER A 280 14.61 -1.24 -31.72
C SER A 280 15.18 -2.63 -31.46
N TYR A 281 16.38 -2.84 -32.01
CA TYR A 281 17.50 -3.49 -31.33
C TYR A 281 18.79 -2.97 -31.98
N ASN A 282 19.63 -2.22 -31.24
CA ASN A 282 20.94 -1.70 -31.70
C ASN A 282 20.94 -0.99 -33.09
N CYS A 283 19.93 -0.17 -33.38
CA CYS A 283 19.83 0.60 -34.63
C CYS A 283 20.39 2.02 -34.51
N LEU A 284 21.02 2.52 -35.58
CA LEU A 284 21.29 3.95 -35.73
C LEU A 284 19.98 4.69 -36.08
N PRO A 285 19.67 5.83 -35.45
CA PRO A 285 18.48 6.61 -35.78
C PRO A 285 18.48 7.11 -37.25
N PRO A 286 17.32 7.15 -37.94
CA PRO A 286 16.03 6.64 -37.49
C PRO A 286 15.94 5.11 -37.60
N CYS A 287 15.56 4.47 -36.50
CA CYS A 287 15.35 3.03 -36.43
C CYS A 287 14.25 2.54 -37.41
N PRO A 288 14.23 1.24 -37.77
CA PRO A 288 13.28 0.70 -38.75
C PRO A 288 11.83 0.85 -38.30
N ILE A 289 10.93 0.86 -39.29
CA ILE A 289 9.48 0.81 -39.08
C ILE A 289 9.06 -0.67 -39.09
N ASN A 290 8.54 -1.15 -37.97
CA ASN A 290 7.96 -2.49 -37.86
C ASN A 290 6.44 -2.42 -37.72
N THR A 291 5.79 -3.56 -37.95
CA THR A 291 4.35 -3.76 -37.79
C THR A 291 4.11 -4.93 -36.85
N PHE A 292 3.49 -4.66 -35.71
CA PHE A 292 3.22 -5.63 -34.66
C PHE A 292 1.75 -6.03 -34.71
N THR A 293 1.47 -7.28 -35.08
CA THR A 293 0.10 -7.79 -35.23
C THR A 293 -0.52 -8.10 -33.87
N ILE A 294 -1.73 -7.60 -33.64
CA ILE A 294 -2.49 -7.82 -32.42
C ILE A 294 -3.08 -9.25 -32.46
N PRO A 295 -2.91 -10.06 -31.40
CA PRO A 295 -3.36 -11.46 -31.38
C PRO A 295 -4.85 -11.65 -31.72
N ALA A 296 -5.16 -12.76 -32.37
CA ALA A 296 -6.55 -13.14 -32.61
C ALA A 296 -7.32 -13.29 -31.29
N GLY A 297 -8.57 -12.85 -31.26
CA GLY A 297 -9.42 -12.87 -30.06
C GLY A 297 -9.30 -11.64 -29.16
N THR A 298 -8.29 -10.78 -29.34
CA THR A 298 -8.20 -9.50 -28.61
C THR A 298 -9.42 -8.61 -28.90
N SER A 299 -9.99 -8.02 -27.85
CA SER A 299 -11.07 -7.02 -27.96
C SER A 299 -10.90 -5.92 -26.93
N VAL A 300 -11.35 -4.70 -27.26
CA VAL A 300 -11.38 -3.56 -26.33
C VAL A 300 -12.80 -3.46 -25.75
N PRO A 301 -13.00 -3.49 -24.42
CA PRO A 301 -14.33 -3.44 -23.81
C PRO A 301 -15.13 -2.18 -24.20
N ALA A 302 -16.46 -2.23 -24.11
CA ALA A 302 -17.32 -1.06 -24.30
C ALA A 302 -16.97 0.04 -23.27
N GLN A 303 -16.73 1.27 -23.71
CA GLN A 303 -16.27 2.38 -22.83
C GLN A 303 -15.03 2.00 -22.00
N GLY A 304 -14.19 1.11 -22.53
CA GLY A 304 -13.01 0.57 -21.87
C GLY A 304 -11.72 0.78 -22.65
N PHE A 305 -10.63 0.37 -22.01
CA PHE A 305 -9.25 0.62 -22.42
C PHE A 305 -8.51 -0.70 -22.68
N LEU A 306 -7.50 -0.65 -23.53
CA LEU A 306 -6.54 -1.73 -23.74
C LEU A 306 -5.14 -1.15 -23.95
N VAL A 307 -4.15 -1.60 -23.17
CA VAL A 307 -2.75 -1.24 -23.34
C VAL A 307 -2.07 -2.21 -24.31
N ILE A 308 -1.24 -1.69 -25.22
CA ILE A 308 -0.33 -2.47 -26.05
C ILE A 308 1.09 -2.03 -25.72
N ALA A 309 1.91 -2.95 -25.22
CA ALA A 309 3.22 -2.67 -24.66
C ALA A 309 4.34 -3.47 -25.34
N ALA A 310 5.52 -2.86 -25.47
CA ALA A 310 6.77 -3.61 -25.54
C ALA A 310 7.06 -4.28 -24.19
N THR A 311 7.91 -5.30 -24.19
CA THR A 311 8.49 -5.83 -22.96
C THR A 311 9.84 -6.50 -23.20
N ILE A 312 10.65 -6.60 -22.15
CA ILE A 312 11.89 -7.38 -22.13
C ILE A 312 11.80 -8.59 -21.19
N ASP A 313 10.63 -8.85 -20.60
CA ASP A 313 10.33 -10.05 -19.83
C ASP A 313 10.40 -11.29 -20.77
N PRO A 314 11.11 -12.37 -20.39
CA PRO A 314 11.10 -13.62 -21.14
C PRO A 314 9.78 -14.42 -21.07
N GLN A 315 8.85 -14.10 -20.16
CA GLN A 315 7.55 -14.79 -20.00
C GLN A 315 6.36 -13.81 -19.91
N PRO A 316 6.15 -12.92 -20.90
CA PRO A 316 5.15 -11.87 -20.78
C PRO A 316 3.73 -12.40 -21.00
N TYR A 317 2.85 -12.10 -20.06
CA TYR A 317 1.49 -12.62 -20.05
C TYR A 317 0.46 -11.61 -20.57
N ASN A 318 -0.16 -11.93 -21.70
CA ASN A 318 -1.30 -11.18 -22.23
C ASN A 318 -2.53 -11.34 -21.33
N THR A 319 -3.21 -10.23 -21.04
CA THR A 319 -4.45 -10.18 -20.25
C THR A 319 -5.56 -9.48 -21.02
N ALA A 320 -6.74 -9.33 -20.40
CA ALA A 320 -7.81 -8.49 -20.96
C ALA A 320 -7.50 -6.97 -20.95
N GLN A 321 -6.46 -6.53 -20.22
CA GLN A 321 -6.08 -5.12 -20.09
C GLN A 321 -4.75 -4.77 -20.78
N VAL A 322 -3.83 -5.73 -20.98
CA VAL A 322 -2.55 -5.52 -21.67
C VAL A 322 -2.23 -6.63 -22.66
N ILE A 323 -1.73 -6.25 -23.82
CA ILE A 323 -1.13 -7.12 -24.82
C ILE A 323 0.33 -6.74 -25.04
N TYR A 324 1.22 -7.72 -25.03
CA TYR A 324 2.63 -7.55 -25.34
C TYR A 324 2.91 -7.77 -26.83
N ALA A 325 3.49 -6.75 -27.46
CA ALA A 325 3.62 -6.62 -28.91
C ALA A 325 5.08 -6.82 -29.37
N ASN A 326 5.72 -7.92 -28.94
CA ASN A 326 7.11 -8.23 -29.28
C ASN A 326 7.23 -9.15 -30.50
N ASP A 327 8.35 -9.03 -31.22
CA ASP A 327 8.88 -10.08 -32.10
C ASP A 327 10.27 -10.54 -31.60
N PRO A 328 10.81 -11.69 -32.06
CA PRO A 328 12.07 -12.25 -31.53
C PRO A 328 13.33 -11.36 -31.67
N ASN A 329 13.29 -10.27 -32.45
CA ASN A 329 14.42 -9.37 -32.69
C ASN A 329 14.05 -7.89 -32.51
N SER A 330 12.80 -7.57 -32.15
CA SER A 330 12.31 -6.19 -32.12
C SER A 330 11.08 -6.01 -31.25
N TYR A 331 10.94 -4.82 -30.69
CA TYR A 331 9.79 -4.40 -29.91
C TYR A 331 9.46 -2.92 -30.19
N PRO A 332 8.23 -2.46 -29.89
CA PRO A 332 7.80 -1.08 -30.07
C PRO A 332 8.71 -0.11 -29.32
N GLN A 333 9.24 0.90 -30.00
CA GLN A 333 10.08 1.90 -29.35
C GLN A 333 10.12 3.22 -30.13
N TRP A 334 9.99 4.34 -29.42
CA TRP A 334 10.22 5.68 -29.93
C TRP A 334 10.99 6.51 -28.90
N GLY A 335 11.66 7.57 -29.36
CA GLY A 335 12.39 8.51 -28.51
C GLY A 335 11.66 9.84 -28.40
N ALA A 336 12.42 10.94 -28.42
CA ALA A 336 11.88 12.30 -28.47
C ALA A 336 11.08 12.59 -29.76
N SER A 337 11.30 11.80 -30.82
CA SER A 337 10.66 11.90 -32.13
C SER A 337 10.18 10.51 -32.57
N GLY A 338 9.07 10.46 -33.31
CA GLY A 338 8.46 9.21 -33.74
C GLY A 338 6.98 9.35 -34.15
N PHE A 339 6.36 8.19 -34.39
CA PHE A 339 4.94 8.06 -34.67
C PHE A 339 4.40 6.75 -34.11
N VAL A 340 3.09 6.72 -33.84
CA VAL A 340 2.35 5.50 -33.53
C VAL A 340 1.11 5.47 -34.42
N GLU A 341 0.91 4.37 -35.12
CA GLU A 341 -0.23 4.16 -36.00
C GLU A 341 -0.95 2.87 -35.64
N LEU A 342 -2.25 2.95 -35.38
CA LEU A 342 -3.11 1.78 -35.26
C LEU A 342 -3.70 1.50 -36.65
N VAL A 343 -3.54 0.27 -37.15
CA VAL A 343 -3.89 -0.12 -38.53
C VAL A 343 -4.86 -1.30 -38.48
N SER A 344 -5.93 -1.26 -39.27
CA SER A 344 -6.89 -2.35 -39.38
C SER A 344 -6.30 -3.58 -40.07
N SER A 345 -6.96 -4.73 -39.91
CA SER A 345 -6.64 -5.94 -40.68
C SER A 345 -6.78 -5.76 -42.21
N ALA A 346 -7.41 -4.68 -42.66
CA ALA A 346 -7.54 -4.30 -44.08
C ALA A 346 -6.46 -3.30 -44.56
N GLY A 347 -5.52 -2.90 -43.69
CA GLY A 347 -4.46 -1.95 -44.03
C GLY A 347 -4.89 -0.47 -44.02
N THR A 348 -6.07 -0.16 -43.47
CA THR A 348 -6.52 1.22 -43.26
C THR A 348 -6.07 1.75 -41.91
N THR A 349 -5.71 3.02 -41.82
CA THR A 349 -5.37 3.65 -40.54
C THR A 349 -6.64 3.79 -39.71
N ILE A 350 -6.60 3.32 -38.48
CA ILE A 350 -7.65 3.50 -37.47
C ILE A 350 -7.46 4.86 -36.82
N ASP A 351 -6.26 5.12 -36.32
CA ASP A 351 -5.88 6.37 -35.67
C ASP A 351 -4.36 6.51 -35.68
N PHE A 352 -3.85 7.74 -35.55
CA PHE A 352 -2.44 8.07 -35.77
C PHE A 352 -1.99 9.25 -34.92
N ILE A 353 -0.74 9.21 -34.48
CA ILE A 353 -0.04 10.33 -33.86
C ILE A 353 1.40 10.42 -34.36
N ARG A 354 1.91 11.65 -34.56
CA ARG A 354 3.31 11.93 -34.93
C ARG A 354 3.86 13.13 -34.16
N PHE A 355 5.10 13.01 -33.69
CA PHE A 355 5.75 13.93 -32.76
C PHE A 355 7.23 14.13 -33.09
N GLY A 356 7.79 15.25 -32.64
CA GLY A 356 9.16 15.66 -32.98
C GLY A 356 9.31 16.01 -34.46
N ASP A 357 10.40 15.57 -35.08
CA ASP A 357 10.74 15.80 -36.50
C ASP A 357 10.35 14.63 -37.44
N GLU A 358 9.65 13.60 -36.96
CA GLU A 358 9.23 12.44 -37.75
C GLU A 358 8.43 12.85 -39.01
N GLN A 359 8.74 12.22 -40.14
CA GLN A 359 8.17 12.55 -41.46
C GLN A 359 7.27 11.44 -42.02
N THR A 360 7.22 10.29 -41.35
CA THR A 360 6.39 9.15 -41.75
C THR A 360 4.91 9.54 -41.80
N ASN A 361 4.21 9.20 -42.88
CA ASN A 361 2.78 9.48 -43.03
C ASN A 361 1.93 8.24 -42.65
N PRO A 362 0.65 8.42 -42.25
CA PRO A 362 -0.29 7.32 -42.10
C PRO A 362 -0.54 6.60 -43.43
N LEU A 363 -0.95 5.31 -43.40
CA LEU A 363 -1.38 4.60 -44.61
C LEU A 363 -2.59 5.28 -45.27
N THR A 364 -3.49 5.80 -44.44
CA THR A 364 -4.66 6.57 -44.86
C THR A 364 -4.37 8.06 -44.66
N ALA A 365 -4.12 8.77 -45.76
CA ALA A 365 -3.62 10.15 -45.73
C ALA A 365 -4.49 11.16 -44.94
N SER A 366 -5.79 10.89 -44.76
CA SER A 366 -6.70 11.73 -43.97
C SER A 366 -6.63 11.49 -42.45
N ALA A 367 -5.89 10.48 -41.98
CA ALA A 367 -5.81 10.14 -40.55
C ALA A 367 -4.86 11.06 -39.75
N TRP A 368 -4.17 12.00 -40.41
CA TRP A 368 -3.40 13.06 -39.75
C TRP A 368 -3.41 14.35 -40.57
N THR A 369 -3.49 15.50 -39.88
CA THR A 369 -3.47 16.82 -40.47
C THR A 369 -2.59 17.78 -39.65
N GLY A 370 -2.01 18.77 -40.34
CA GLY A 370 -1.20 19.80 -39.69
C GLY A 370 0.21 19.34 -39.29
N SER A 371 0.80 20.07 -38.34
CA SER A 371 2.15 19.84 -37.84
C SER A 371 2.21 18.66 -36.86
N ASN A 372 3.42 18.16 -36.64
CA ASN A 372 3.71 17.19 -35.59
C ASN A 372 3.43 17.81 -34.20
N TYR A 373 3.18 16.96 -33.20
CA TYR A 373 3.30 17.37 -31.80
C TYR A 373 4.78 17.67 -31.48
N ALA A 374 5.05 18.43 -30.42
CA ALA A 374 6.39 18.75 -29.98
C ALA A 374 7.23 17.50 -29.63
N TYR A 375 8.55 17.65 -29.51
CA TYR A 375 9.42 16.56 -29.06
C TYR A 375 8.98 16.05 -27.67
N LEU A 376 8.96 14.73 -27.50
CA LEU A 376 8.71 14.10 -26.21
C LEU A 376 9.93 14.23 -25.28
N PRO A 377 9.75 14.38 -23.96
CA PRO A 377 10.83 14.24 -23.01
C PRO A 377 11.38 12.81 -23.03
N THR A 378 12.68 12.67 -22.80
CA THR A 378 13.37 11.38 -22.68
C THR A 378 14.27 11.35 -21.43
N GLY A 379 14.78 10.17 -21.07
CA GLY A 379 15.58 10.05 -19.85
C GLY A 379 14.70 10.11 -18.60
N GLN A 380 15.33 10.47 -17.47
CA GLN A 380 14.63 10.77 -16.21
C GLN A 380 13.54 11.86 -16.37
N ALA A 381 13.64 12.74 -17.37
CA ALA A 381 12.62 13.75 -17.63
C ALA A 381 11.33 13.17 -18.24
N GLY A 382 11.40 11.98 -18.86
CA GLY A 382 10.29 11.24 -19.46
C GLY A 382 9.74 10.09 -18.60
N THR A 383 10.36 9.72 -17.48
CA THR A 383 9.87 8.65 -16.60
C THR A 383 8.46 8.98 -16.06
N GLY A 384 7.55 8.01 -16.10
CA GLY A 384 6.19 8.14 -15.54
C GLY A 384 5.26 9.12 -16.27
N ARG A 385 5.69 9.76 -17.36
CA ARG A 385 4.89 10.69 -18.18
C ARG A 385 4.31 10.01 -19.42
N ALA A 386 3.36 10.69 -20.06
CA ALA A 386 2.77 10.27 -21.32
C ALA A 386 2.29 11.46 -22.16
N LEU A 387 2.11 11.22 -23.46
CA LEU A 387 1.37 12.11 -24.35
C LEU A 387 -0.03 11.52 -24.55
N ALA A 388 -1.07 12.24 -24.11
CA ALA A 388 -2.42 11.71 -23.98
C ALA A 388 -3.48 12.63 -24.57
N ARG A 389 -4.63 12.08 -24.95
CA ARG A 389 -5.86 12.84 -25.23
C ARG A 389 -6.66 13.03 -23.94
N PRO A 390 -6.83 14.25 -23.41
CA PRO A 390 -7.49 14.48 -22.11
C PRO A 390 -8.93 13.95 -22.06
N PHE A 391 -9.34 13.45 -20.89
CA PHE A 391 -10.73 13.06 -20.63
C PHE A 391 -11.53 14.19 -19.94
N PRO A 392 -12.84 14.35 -20.22
CA PRO A 392 -13.63 13.59 -21.19
C PRO A 392 -13.18 13.86 -22.64
N LEU A 393 -13.13 12.80 -23.44
CA LEU A 393 -12.55 12.82 -24.78
C LEU A 393 -13.23 13.88 -25.67
N GLN A 394 -12.41 14.77 -26.24
CA GLN A 394 -12.85 15.79 -27.19
C GLN A 394 -13.00 15.19 -28.61
N ALA A 395 -13.55 15.97 -29.54
CA ALA A 395 -13.61 15.53 -30.94
C ALA A 395 -12.19 15.29 -31.49
N ASN A 396 -11.94 14.11 -32.07
CA ASN A 396 -10.66 13.77 -32.72
C ASN A 396 -10.50 14.65 -33.97
N THR A 397 -9.60 15.65 -33.91
CA THR A 397 -9.29 16.51 -35.07
C THR A 397 -8.24 15.90 -35.99
N HIS A 398 -7.71 14.72 -35.64
CA HIS A 398 -6.59 14.07 -36.32
C HIS A 398 -5.37 15.00 -36.38
N SER A 399 -5.04 15.66 -35.28
CA SER A 399 -3.94 16.63 -35.24
C SER A 399 -3.27 16.71 -33.87
N ALA A 400 -2.11 17.38 -33.80
CA ALA A 400 -1.41 17.65 -32.55
C ALA A 400 -2.24 18.43 -31.51
N ALA A 401 -3.34 19.08 -31.90
CA ALA A 401 -4.20 19.82 -30.98
C ALA A 401 -4.93 18.92 -29.96
N ASP A 402 -5.23 17.67 -30.35
CA ASP A 402 -5.97 16.69 -29.55
C ASP A 402 -5.19 16.22 -28.30
N TRP A 403 -3.87 16.42 -28.30
CA TRP A 403 -2.93 15.80 -27.38
C TRP A 403 -2.34 16.79 -26.37
N LYS A 404 -2.01 16.31 -25.17
CA LYS A 404 -1.33 17.04 -24.10
C LYS A 404 -0.30 16.13 -23.42
N LEU A 405 0.89 16.65 -23.16
CA LEU A 405 1.89 15.97 -22.32
C LEU A 405 1.42 16.03 -20.87
N LEU A 406 1.23 14.86 -20.24
CA LEU A 406 0.81 14.74 -18.85
C LEU A 406 2.02 14.44 -17.93
N PRO A 407 2.06 15.01 -16.71
CA PRO A 407 3.12 14.73 -15.73
C PRO A 407 2.98 13.37 -15.03
N PHE A 408 1.86 12.68 -15.25
CA PHE A 408 1.52 11.33 -14.77
C PHE A 408 0.88 10.59 -15.94
N SER A 409 1.14 9.29 -16.07
CA SER A 409 0.55 8.43 -17.08
C SER A 409 -0.63 7.65 -16.51
N THR A 410 -1.59 7.26 -17.32
CA THR A 410 -2.91 6.78 -16.87
C THR A 410 -3.31 5.39 -17.43
N PRO A 411 -2.40 4.41 -17.47
CA PRO A 411 -2.60 3.14 -18.17
C PRO A 411 -3.82 2.35 -17.70
N GLY A 412 -4.66 1.94 -18.66
CA GLY A 412 -5.88 1.18 -18.45
C GLY A 412 -7.08 2.00 -17.97
N GLY A 413 -7.02 3.33 -18.06
CA GLY A 413 -8.00 4.24 -17.47
C GLY A 413 -8.11 5.59 -18.19
N PRO A 414 -9.09 6.43 -17.81
CA PRO A 414 -9.23 7.75 -18.40
C PRO A 414 -8.02 8.64 -18.08
N ASN A 415 -7.57 9.41 -19.09
CA ASN A 415 -6.58 10.47 -18.93
C ASN A 415 -7.18 11.67 -18.16
N ASP A 416 -7.48 11.48 -16.89
CA ASP A 416 -8.22 12.38 -15.99
C ASP A 416 -7.34 13.35 -15.21
N VAL A 417 -6.01 13.23 -15.33
CA VAL A 417 -5.04 14.12 -14.69
C VAL A 417 -4.75 15.36 -15.53
N ALA A 418 -4.78 16.54 -14.92
CA ALA A 418 -4.45 17.79 -15.59
C ALA A 418 -2.96 17.86 -16.00
N SER A 419 -2.65 18.49 -17.13
CA SER A 419 -1.26 18.70 -17.58
C SER A 419 -0.42 19.59 -16.64
N THR A 420 -1.06 20.23 -15.66
CA THR A 420 -0.44 21.03 -14.59
C THR A 420 -0.45 20.34 -13.22
N ALA A 421 -0.82 19.05 -13.15
CA ALA A 421 -0.83 18.32 -11.89
C ALA A 421 0.57 18.21 -11.28
N VAL A 422 0.60 18.23 -9.95
CA VAL A 422 1.79 18.11 -9.11
C VAL A 422 1.56 17.00 -8.08
N ASP A 423 2.64 16.50 -7.52
CA ASP A 423 2.72 15.52 -6.44
C ASP A 423 3.66 16.20 -5.45
N SER A 424 3.10 16.78 -4.39
CA SER A 424 3.80 17.72 -3.51
C SER A 424 4.49 17.05 -2.32
N ASP A 425 4.11 15.81 -2.01
CA ASP A 425 4.69 14.98 -0.95
C ASP A 425 5.58 13.83 -1.48
N ASN A 426 5.71 13.72 -2.81
CA ASN A 426 6.59 12.81 -3.54
C ASN A 426 6.31 11.31 -3.29
N ASP A 427 5.05 10.89 -3.43
CA ASP A 427 4.66 9.47 -3.38
C ASP A 427 4.16 8.88 -4.71
N GLY A 428 4.05 9.71 -5.75
CA GLY A 428 3.67 9.28 -7.09
C GLY A 428 2.18 9.45 -7.40
N ILE A 429 1.37 9.88 -6.43
CA ILE A 429 -0.06 10.17 -6.62
C ILE A 429 -0.25 11.69 -6.76
N PRO A 430 -0.89 12.19 -7.84
CA PRO A 430 -1.09 13.62 -8.01
C PRO A 430 -2.00 14.19 -6.91
N ASP A 431 -1.66 15.37 -6.39
CA ASP A 431 -2.40 16.08 -5.34
C ASP A 431 -3.91 16.18 -5.65
N SER A 432 -4.28 16.31 -6.93
CA SER A 432 -5.66 16.38 -7.39
C SER A 432 -6.46 15.09 -7.16
N ALA A 433 -5.82 13.92 -7.13
CA ALA A 433 -6.44 12.63 -6.82
C ALA A 433 -6.59 12.39 -5.31
N LYS A 434 -5.86 13.15 -4.48
CA LYS A 434 -5.96 13.16 -3.01
C LYS A 434 -7.04 14.13 -2.50
N GLN A 435 -7.97 14.57 -3.34
CA GLN A 435 -9.08 15.46 -2.99
C GLN A 435 -10.44 14.75 -3.14
N PRO A 436 -11.49 15.18 -2.41
CA PRO A 436 -12.85 14.66 -2.60
C PRO A 436 -13.31 14.75 -4.07
N GLY A 437 -13.68 13.61 -4.66
CA GLY A 437 -14.09 13.53 -6.07
C GLY A 437 -12.95 13.58 -7.08
N GLY A 438 -11.70 13.65 -6.62
CA GLY A 438 -10.52 13.51 -7.46
C GLY A 438 -10.31 12.06 -7.91
N SER A 439 -9.63 11.91 -9.06
CA SER A 439 -9.21 10.60 -9.56
C SER A 439 -7.86 10.70 -10.26
N TYR A 440 -7.23 9.54 -10.41
CA TYR A 440 -6.05 9.31 -11.23
C TYR A 440 -6.28 7.95 -11.91
N ASN A 441 -6.26 7.90 -13.24
CA ASN A 441 -6.65 6.76 -14.08
C ASN A 441 -8.05 6.17 -13.75
N GLY A 442 -8.95 6.99 -13.23
CA GLY A 442 -10.28 6.58 -12.77
C GLY A 442 -10.28 5.85 -11.42
N ILE A 443 -9.17 5.77 -10.70
CA ILE A 443 -9.11 5.36 -9.28
C ILE A 443 -9.29 6.60 -8.39
N ASN A 444 -10.23 6.53 -7.44
CA ASN A 444 -10.50 7.58 -6.46
C ASN A 444 -9.63 7.36 -5.21
N TYR A 445 -8.38 7.82 -5.24
CA TYR A 445 -7.42 7.64 -4.15
C TYR A 445 -7.87 8.26 -2.83
N TYR A 446 -8.61 9.38 -2.85
CA TYR A 446 -9.19 9.95 -1.65
C TYR A 446 -10.15 9.00 -0.93
N ALA A 447 -10.98 8.26 -1.67
CA ALA A 447 -11.84 7.22 -1.12
C ALA A 447 -11.07 5.98 -0.63
N LEU A 448 -9.89 5.70 -1.19
CA LEU A 448 -9.00 4.65 -0.70
C LEU A 448 -8.27 5.03 0.60
N GLY A 449 -8.11 6.32 0.88
CA GLY A 449 -7.50 6.82 2.12
C GLY A 449 -6.48 7.95 1.93
N ALA A 450 -6.04 8.23 0.69
CA ALA A 450 -4.99 9.22 0.40
C ALA A 450 -5.36 10.64 0.82
N ARG A 451 -4.39 11.43 1.31
CA ARG A 451 -4.64 12.81 1.79
C ARG A 451 -3.54 13.79 1.34
N PRO A 452 -3.87 15.07 1.05
CA PRO A 452 -2.86 16.03 0.60
C PRO A 452 -1.83 16.34 1.70
N GLY A 453 -0.54 16.33 1.37
CA GLY A 453 0.54 16.55 2.34
C GLY A 453 0.84 15.33 3.22
N LYS A 454 0.27 14.17 2.87
CA LYS A 454 0.53 12.86 3.46
C LYS A 454 1.11 11.97 2.36
N ARG A 455 2.29 11.43 2.62
CA ARG A 455 2.86 10.36 1.79
C ARG A 455 2.03 9.11 1.98
N ASP A 456 1.58 8.50 0.89
CA ASP A 456 0.69 7.36 0.85
C ASP A 456 1.40 6.18 0.15
N ILE A 457 1.39 5.00 0.75
CA ILE A 457 1.92 3.76 0.16
C ILE A 457 0.75 2.76 0.07
N PHE A 458 0.42 2.32 -1.14
CA PHE A 458 -0.64 1.34 -1.38
C PHE A 458 -0.05 -0.05 -1.59
N ILE A 459 -0.66 -1.07 -0.98
CA ILE A 459 -0.16 -2.45 -1.02
C ILE A 459 -1.33 -3.40 -1.23
N GLN A 460 -1.39 -4.06 -2.40
CA GLN A 460 -2.36 -5.13 -2.64
C GLN A 460 -1.78 -6.46 -2.15
N ILE A 461 -2.52 -7.14 -1.27
CA ILE A 461 -2.12 -8.42 -0.68
C ILE A 461 -3.04 -9.54 -1.21
N ASP A 462 -2.44 -10.45 -1.98
CA ASP A 462 -3.02 -11.77 -2.22
C ASP A 462 -2.47 -12.77 -1.18
N TRP A 463 -3.29 -13.73 -0.75
CA TRP A 463 -2.92 -14.64 0.34
C TRP A 463 -3.44 -16.06 0.13
N MET A 464 -2.60 -17.05 0.41
CA MET A 464 -2.94 -18.45 0.17
C MET A 464 -3.94 -19.00 1.18
N GLN A 465 -4.95 -19.72 0.68
CA GLN A 465 -5.77 -20.58 1.52
C GLN A 465 -4.92 -21.68 2.19
N GLY A 466 -5.25 -22.07 3.42
CA GLY A 466 -4.61 -23.19 4.09
C GLY A 466 -4.93 -23.25 5.59
N SER A 467 -4.42 -24.28 6.27
CA SER A 467 -4.56 -24.46 7.71
C SER A 467 -3.36 -23.93 8.51
N ASP A 468 -2.23 -23.67 7.86
CA ASP A 468 -1.09 -22.99 8.47
C ASP A 468 -1.45 -21.49 8.65
N PRO A 469 -1.47 -20.98 9.89
CA PRO A 469 -1.92 -19.62 10.16
C PRO A 469 -0.96 -18.54 9.61
N ALA A 470 0.26 -18.91 9.19
CA ALA A 470 1.21 -17.99 8.58
C ALA A 470 0.80 -17.55 7.16
N LEU A 471 0.01 -18.36 6.45
CA LEU A 471 -0.41 -18.11 5.06
C LEU A 471 -1.48 -17.00 4.92
N THR A 472 -2.10 -16.60 6.03
CA THR A 472 -3.14 -15.58 6.07
C THR A 472 -2.64 -14.37 6.86
N PRO A 473 -2.73 -13.14 6.33
CA PRO A 473 -2.36 -11.93 7.05
C PRO A 473 -3.12 -11.78 8.37
N ARG A 474 -2.41 -11.45 9.45
CA ARG A 474 -3.02 -10.99 10.71
C ARG A 474 -3.33 -9.49 10.64
N ARG A 475 -4.55 -9.10 11.02
CA ARG A 475 -4.96 -7.68 11.11
C ARG A 475 -3.99 -6.92 12.03
N GLU A 476 -3.60 -7.55 13.13
CA GLU A 476 -2.71 -6.97 14.14
C GLU A 476 -1.31 -6.71 13.58
N ALA A 477 -0.80 -7.61 12.73
CA ALA A 477 0.51 -7.44 12.09
C ALA A 477 0.50 -6.25 11.11
N LEU A 478 -0.53 -6.18 10.26
CA LEU A 478 -0.72 -5.05 9.34
C LEU A 478 -0.89 -3.72 10.08
N GLN A 479 -1.68 -3.70 11.16
CA GLN A 479 -1.84 -2.53 12.03
C GLN A 479 -0.52 -2.09 12.68
N LYS A 480 0.35 -3.04 13.04
CA LYS A 480 1.67 -2.75 13.61
C LYS A 480 2.60 -2.06 12.61
N VAL A 481 2.56 -2.47 11.33
CA VAL A 481 3.28 -1.79 10.24
C VAL A 481 2.69 -0.39 9.98
N VAL A 482 1.35 -0.24 9.91
CA VAL A 482 0.69 1.08 9.79
C VAL A 482 1.12 2.03 10.92
N ALA A 483 1.18 1.52 12.15
CA ALA A 483 1.59 2.30 13.32
C ALA A 483 3.07 2.72 13.30
N ALA A 484 3.96 1.91 12.71
CA ALA A 484 5.38 2.27 12.55
C ALA A 484 5.59 3.42 11.56
N PHE A 485 4.84 3.46 10.45
CA PHE A 485 4.98 4.50 9.42
C PHE A 485 4.27 5.83 9.79
N ALA A 486 3.21 5.78 10.61
CA ALA A 486 2.37 6.94 10.90
C ALA A 486 3.13 8.16 11.50
N PRO A 487 4.08 8.00 12.45
CA PRO A 487 4.91 9.10 12.96
C PRO A 487 5.78 9.80 11.91
N HIS A 488 6.18 9.10 10.85
CA HIS A 488 7.08 9.61 9.79
C HIS A 488 6.34 10.36 8.67
N ASN A 489 5.11 10.80 8.97
CA ASN A 489 4.15 11.38 8.05
C ASN A 489 3.87 10.54 6.79
N ILE A 490 3.91 9.21 6.91
CA ILE A 490 3.50 8.26 5.88
C ILE A 490 2.20 7.57 6.31
N ALA A 491 1.35 7.20 5.37
CA ALA A 491 0.18 6.35 5.56
C ALA A 491 0.35 5.09 4.70
N ILE A 492 0.16 3.92 5.33
CA ILE A 492 0.20 2.61 4.66
C ILE A 492 -1.24 2.16 4.45
N HIS A 493 -1.61 1.85 3.20
CA HIS A 493 -2.95 1.45 2.79
C HIS A 493 -2.92 0.01 2.25
N PHE A 494 -3.17 -0.96 3.15
CA PHE A 494 -3.25 -2.37 2.79
C PHE A 494 -4.60 -2.74 2.15
N ASP A 495 -4.55 -3.67 1.21
CA ASP A 495 -5.72 -4.27 0.57
C ASP A 495 -5.61 -5.80 0.55
N VAL A 496 -6.14 -6.47 1.57
CA VAL A 496 -6.34 -7.94 1.64
C VAL A 496 -7.71 -8.37 1.09
N GLY A 497 -8.45 -7.41 0.51
CA GLY A 497 -9.85 -7.56 0.10
C GLY A 497 -10.75 -8.11 1.20
N PRO A 498 -11.57 -9.14 0.94
CA PRO A 498 -12.69 -9.51 1.81
C PRO A 498 -12.30 -10.18 3.14
N LEU A 499 -11.01 -10.37 3.43
CA LEU A 499 -10.51 -11.15 4.57
C LEU A 499 -11.02 -10.64 5.93
N PHE A 500 -11.04 -9.34 6.16
CA PHE A 500 -11.52 -8.77 7.44
C PHE A 500 -12.88 -8.07 7.36
N ASN A 501 -13.30 -7.63 6.17
CA ASN A 501 -14.61 -7.08 5.90
C ASN A 501 -15.00 -7.40 4.46
N PRO A 502 -16.14 -8.05 4.18
CA PRO A 502 -16.53 -8.43 2.82
C PRO A 502 -16.86 -7.21 1.92
N ASN A 503 -17.13 -6.05 2.51
CA ASN A 503 -17.39 -4.80 1.78
C ASN A 503 -16.13 -3.93 1.75
N PHE A 504 -16.04 -3.05 0.75
CA PHE A 504 -15.03 -2.00 0.68
C PHE A 504 -14.96 -1.22 2.00
N SER A 505 -13.80 -1.22 2.64
CA SER A 505 -13.53 -0.61 3.94
C SER A 505 -12.02 -0.41 4.10
N PRO A 506 -11.48 0.79 3.85
CA PRO A 506 -10.06 1.09 4.08
C PRO A 506 -9.62 0.83 5.53
N ALA A 507 -10.49 1.08 6.51
CA ALA A 507 -10.24 0.81 7.92
C ALA A 507 -10.12 -0.70 8.26
N ASP A 508 -10.62 -1.57 7.39
CA ASP A 508 -10.50 -3.03 7.49
C ASP A 508 -9.59 -3.63 6.41
N PHE A 509 -8.75 -2.80 5.78
CA PHE A 509 -7.81 -3.21 4.74
C PHE A 509 -8.50 -3.88 3.53
N ASN A 510 -9.69 -3.41 3.14
CA ASN A 510 -10.36 -3.81 1.90
C ASN A 510 -10.50 -2.59 0.97
N LEU A 511 -9.64 -2.53 -0.05
CA LEU A 511 -9.69 -1.52 -1.12
C LEU A 511 -10.24 -2.10 -2.43
N GLY A 512 -10.80 -3.31 -2.40
CA GLY A 512 -11.49 -3.96 -3.51
C GLY A 512 -10.63 -4.75 -4.50
N GLY A 513 -9.38 -5.09 -4.15
CA GLY A 513 -8.47 -5.84 -5.03
C GLY A 513 -7.95 -7.15 -4.45
N GLY A 514 -7.35 -7.14 -3.25
CA GLY A 514 -6.66 -8.31 -2.68
C GLY A 514 -7.55 -9.53 -2.53
N ALA A 515 -6.99 -10.74 -2.69
CA ALA A 515 -7.78 -11.95 -2.75
C ALA A 515 -7.22 -13.14 -1.95
N GLN A 516 -8.12 -14.01 -1.51
CA GLN A 516 -7.76 -15.39 -1.18
C GLN A 516 -7.43 -16.15 -2.47
N ILE A 517 -6.34 -16.90 -2.48
CA ILE A 517 -5.85 -17.61 -3.66
C ILE A 517 -5.63 -19.10 -3.37
N ALA A 518 -5.64 -19.90 -4.44
CA ALA A 518 -5.28 -21.31 -4.36
C ALA A 518 -3.81 -21.48 -3.93
N THR A 519 -3.60 -22.31 -2.91
CA THR A 519 -2.29 -22.67 -2.37
C THR A 519 -1.40 -23.28 -3.45
N ALA A 520 -0.14 -22.85 -3.52
CA ALA A 520 0.92 -23.62 -4.15
C ALA A 520 1.82 -24.26 -3.07
N GLN A 521 2.50 -25.35 -3.40
CA GLN A 521 3.48 -25.96 -2.49
C GLN A 521 4.65 -25.01 -2.19
N CYS A 522 5.05 -24.22 -3.18
CA CYS A 522 6.08 -23.19 -3.05
C CYS A 522 5.86 -22.03 -4.04
N VAL A 523 6.48 -20.90 -3.75
CA VAL A 523 6.49 -19.67 -4.55
C VAL A 523 7.92 -19.21 -4.86
N SER A 524 8.11 -18.48 -5.96
CA SER A 524 9.39 -17.88 -6.35
C SER A 524 9.16 -16.55 -7.08
N MET A 525 10.15 -15.65 -6.99
CA MET A 525 10.23 -14.42 -7.77
C MET A 525 11.25 -14.52 -8.91
N ASP A 526 11.89 -15.68 -9.09
CA ASP A 526 12.86 -15.91 -10.15
C ASP A 526 12.13 -16.29 -11.46
N SER A 527 12.55 -15.71 -12.59
CA SER A 527 11.92 -15.94 -13.90
C SER A 527 12.07 -17.38 -14.46
N ASN A 528 12.85 -18.22 -13.79
CA ASN A 528 13.07 -19.62 -14.13
C ASN A 528 12.51 -20.57 -13.04
N SER A 529 11.22 -20.46 -12.73
CA SER A 529 10.54 -21.39 -11.82
C SER A 529 10.61 -22.83 -12.37
N SER A 530 11.46 -23.66 -11.77
CA SER A 530 11.72 -25.04 -12.22
C SER A 530 10.58 -26.00 -11.84
N GLY A 531 9.52 -25.98 -12.65
CA GLY A 531 8.50 -27.04 -12.77
C GLY A 531 7.57 -27.32 -11.58
N SER A 532 7.84 -26.79 -10.37
CA SER A 532 7.08 -27.09 -9.15
C SER A 532 6.60 -25.86 -8.37
N CYS A 533 7.41 -24.80 -8.27
CA CYS A 533 7.00 -23.56 -7.60
C CYS A 533 6.24 -22.62 -8.54
N LYS A 534 5.30 -21.87 -7.97
CA LYS A 534 4.53 -20.85 -8.68
C LYS A 534 5.23 -19.49 -8.65
N SER A 535 5.22 -18.78 -9.76
CA SER A 535 5.78 -17.43 -9.78
C SER A 535 4.84 -16.46 -9.07
N LEU A 536 5.38 -15.45 -8.36
CA LEU A 536 4.59 -14.30 -7.91
C LEU A 536 3.86 -13.64 -9.10
N TYR A 537 4.53 -13.55 -10.25
CA TYR A 537 4.00 -12.91 -11.44
C TYR A 537 2.84 -13.70 -12.10
N ASP A 538 2.72 -15.00 -11.83
CA ASP A 538 1.53 -15.82 -12.20
C ASP A 538 0.26 -15.30 -11.50
N TYR A 539 0.41 -14.79 -10.27
CA TYR A 539 -0.69 -14.31 -9.43
C TYR A 539 -0.97 -12.82 -9.64
N LYS A 540 0.09 -12.02 -9.77
CA LYS A 540 0.04 -10.57 -10.01
C LYS A 540 -0.66 -10.19 -11.33
N GLN A 541 -0.74 -11.09 -12.30
CA GLN A 541 -1.54 -10.89 -13.53
C GLN A 541 -3.01 -10.49 -13.29
N ARG A 542 -3.58 -10.81 -12.12
CA ARG A 542 -4.95 -10.43 -11.74
C ARG A 542 -5.07 -9.01 -11.20
N MET A 543 -3.94 -8.36 -10.91
CA MET A 543 -3.88 -6.97 -10.47
C MET A 543 -4.29 -6.05 -11.63
N ASP A 544 -5.28 -5.21 -11.38
CA ASP A 544 -5.74 -4.20 -12.33
C ASP A 544 -4.55 -3.33 -12.77
N ILE A 545 -4.34 -3.22 -14.09
CA ILE A 545 -3.17 -2.52 -14.65
C ILE A 545 -3.04 -1.09 -14.12
N ARG A 546 -4.17 -0.44 -13.82
CA ARG A 546 -4.28 0.90 -13.24
C ARG A 546 -3.60 1.05 -11.88
N ARG A 547 -3.45 -0.04 -11.13
CA ARG A 547 -2.79 -0.07 -9.82
C ARG A 547 -1.28 -0.25 -9.92
N ARG A 548 -0.75 -0.81 -11.02
CA ARG A 548 0.66 -1.22 -11.12
C ARG A 548 1.67 -0.08 -10.97
N GLN A 549 1.26 1.18 -11.13
CA GLN A 549 2.13 2.35 -10.98
C GLN A 549 2.18 2.94 -9.56
N THR A 550 1.29 2.52 -8.66
CA THR A 550 1.05 3.16 -7.35
C THR A 550 0.89 2.17 -6.20
N PHE A 551 0.57 0.91 -6.50
CA PHE A 551 0.48 -0.17 -5.53
C PHE A 551 1.70 -1.07 -5.65
N HIS A 552 2.31 -1.39 -4.51
CA HIS A 552 3.12 -2.60 -4.38
C HIS A 552 2.21 -3.83 -4.39
N TYR A 553 2.70 -4.96 -4.90
CA TYR A 553 2.01 -6.24 -4.84
C TYR A 553 2.73 -7.18 -3.87
N MET A 554 1.97 -7.77 -2.95
CA MET A 554 2.48 -8.62 -1.90
C MET A 554 1.73 -9.95 -1.90
N LEU A 555 2.47 -11.04 -1.82
CA LEU A 555 1.92 -12.39 -1.79
C LEU A 555 2.27 -13.08 -0.49
N PHE A 556 1.26 -13.36 0.34
CA PHE A 556 1.38 -14.33 1.44
C PHE A 556 1.36 -15.74 0.87
N GLY A 557 2.55 -16.27 0.63
CA GLY A 557 2.80 -17.58 0.05
C GLY A 557 3.17 -18.63 1.10
N SER A 558 3.36 -19.86 0.63
CA SER A 558 3.77 -21.01 1.44
C SER A 558 5.25 -20.94 1.81
N SER A 559 6.12 -21.36 0.90
CA SER A 559 7.58 -21.40 1.10
C SER A 559 8.31 -21.13 -0.20
N GLN A 560 9.59 -20.77 -0.11
CA GLN A 560 10.52 -20.73 -1.24
C GLN A 560 11.17 -22.10 -1.50
N ASN A 561 11.13 -23.02 -0.53
CA ASN A 561 11.66 -24.38 -0.67
C ASN A 561 10.72 -25.24 -1.51
N SER A 562 11.25 -25.99 -2.48
CA SER A 562 10.44 -26.76 -3.43
C SER A 562 9.64 -27.93 -2.82
N ASP A 563 9.97 -28.35 -1.60
CA ASP A 563 9.25 -29.36 -0.82
C ASP A 563 8.15 -28.78 0.09
N GLY A 564 8.02 -27.45 0.17
CA GLY A 564 7.08 -26.75 1.05
C GLY A 564 7.51 -26.67 2.53
N SER A 565 8.73 -27.08 2.87
CA SER A 565 9.32 -26.88 4.22
C SER A 565 9.61 -25.41 4.49
N GLY A 566 9.68 -24.97 5.76
CA GLY A 566 10.03 -23.58 6.10
C GLY A 566 11.37 -23.14 5.48
N GLY A 567 11.34 -22.05 4.70
CA GLY A 567 12.50 -21.45 4.03
C GLY A 567 12.84 -20.06 4.59
N SER A 568 13.24 -19.11 3.74
CA SER A 568 13.30 -17.69 4.12
C SER A 568 11.92 -17.17 4.53
N SER A 569 11.88 -16.17 5.43
CA SER A 569 10.64 -15.54 5.88
C SER A 569 9.94 -14.73 4.78
N GLY A 570 10.70 -14.21 3.82
CA GLY A 570 10.21 -13.45 2.68
C GLY A 570 11.30 -13.29 1.63
N ARG A 571 10.97 -12.53 0.57
CA ARG A 571 11.92 -12.00 -0.43
C ARG A 571 11.24 -10.86 -1.17
N ALA A 572 12.01 -9.88 -1.64
CA ALA A 572 11.50 -8.73 -2.36
C ALA A 572 12.36 -8.34 -3.57
N GLU A 573 11.81 -7.44 -4.39
CA GLU A 573 12.57 -6.65 -5.35
C GLU A 573 13.33 -5.49 -4.68
N MET A 574 14.45 -5.04 -5.26
CA MET A 574 15.32 -4.04 -4.64
C MET A 574 16.01 -3.09 -5.65
N PRO A 575 15.58 -1.82 -5.76
CA PRO A 575 14.23 -1.33 -5.43
C PRO A 575 13.19 -1.93 -6.41
N GLY A 576 11.92 -1.91 -6.04
CA GLY A 576 10.86 -2.47 -6.87
C GLY A 576 9.46 -2.32 -6.27
N ASN A 577 8.54 -3.16 -6.75
CA ASN A 577 7.15 -3.14 -6.35
C ASN A 577 6.59 -4.48 -5.86
N ASP A 578 7.36 -5.58 -5.91
CA ASP A 578 6.87 -6.91 -5.54
C ASP A 578 7.53 -7.54 -4.31
N VAL A 579 6.72 -8.27 -3.53
CA VAL A 579 7.11 -8.96 -2.28
C VAL A 579 6.45 -10.34 -2.18
N ILE A 580 7.20 -11.34 -1.73
CA ILE A 580 6.65 -12.56 -1.13
C ILE A 580 6.88 -12.59 0.39
N ILE A 581 5.84 -12.97 1.15
CA ILE A 581 5.92 -13.33 2.56
C ILE A 581 5.74 -14.85 2.63
N THR A 582 6.75 -15.58 3.11
CA THR A 582 6.86 -17.05 3.05
C THR A 582 7.15 -17.68 4.41
N LEU A 583 6.38 -17.26 5.42
CA LEU A 583 6.40 -17.81 6.78
C LEU A 583 5.67 -19.17 6.90
N GLY A 584 5.20 -19.77 5.79
CA GLY A 584 4.58 -21.10 5.81
C GLY A 584 5.60 -22.21 6.09
N GLY A 585 5.19 -23.24 6.85
CA GLY A 585 6.06 -24.33 7.25
C GLY A 585 7.01 -23.99 8.42
N TRP A 586 6.92 -22.79 8.99
CA TRP A 586 7.69 -22.34 10.17
C TRP A 586 7.16 -22.85 11.53
N ALA A 587 6.14 -23.72 11.53
CA ALA A 587 5.45 -24.21 12.72
C ALA A 587 4.89 -23.10 13.64
N LEU A 588 4.44 -21.98 13.04
CA LEU A 588 3.73 -20.92 13.74
C LEU A 588 2.30 -21.37 14.10
N SER A 589 1.74 -20.80 15.17
CA SER A 589 0.55 -21.32 15.83
C SER A 589 -0.30 -20.21 16.44
N THR A 590 -1.60 -20.41 16.49
CA THR A 590 -2.57 -19.57 17.21
C THR A 590 -3.20 -20.30 18.42
N GLY A 591 -2.59 -21.42 18.85
CA GLY A 591 -3.11 -22.28 19.93
C GLY A 591 -3.06 -21.66 21.34
N ASP A 592 -2.24 -20.63 21.53
CA ASP A 592 -2.12 -19.87 22.77
C ASP A 592 -1.73 -18.40 22.46
N ALA A 593 -1.77 -17.54 23.49
CA ALA A 593 -1.53 -16.11 23.36
C ALA A 593 -0.07 -15.78 22.96
N THR A 594 0.92 -16.49 23.49
CA THR A 594 2.34 -16.27 23.17
C THR A 594 2.66 -16.72 21.75
N SER A 595 2.19 -17.91 21.35
CA SER A 595 2.32 -18.38 19.96
C SER A 595 1.66 -17.42 18.96
N THR A 596 0.47 -16.90 19.30
CA THR A 596 -0.22 -15.89 18.49
C THR A 596 0.58 -14.59 18.41
N GLN A 597 1.19 -14.15 19.51
CA GLN A 597 2.00 -12.94 19.54
C GLN A 597 3.28 -13.07 18.68
N VAL A 598 3.94 -14.24 18.72
CA VAL A 598 5.07 -14.57 17.83
C VAL A 598 4.64 -14.50 16.36
N LEU A 599 3.50 -15.09 15.99
CA LEU A 599 2.97 -15.00 14.62
C LEU A 599 2.73 -13.54 14.19
N ILE A 600 2.12 -12.72 15.04
CA ILE A 600 1.85 -11.30 14.76
C ILE A 600 3.17 -10.52 14.55
N ASN A 601 4.14 -10.72 15.45
CA ASN A 601 5.41 -10.01 15.44
C ASN A 601 6.30 -10.42 14.25
N LEU A 602 6.38 -11.71 13.93
CA LEU A 602 7.12 -12.19 12.75
C LEU A 602 6.49 -11.70 11.45
N GLN A 603 5.16 -11.79 11.29
CA GLN A 603 4.50 -11.23 10.12
C GLN A 603 4.78 -9.72 9.99
N ALA A 604 4.66 -8.94 11.06
CA ALA A 604 4.87 -7.48 11.01
C ALA A 604 6.33 -7.11 10.69
N GLY A 605 7.30 -7.79 11.31
CA GLY A 605 8.72 -7.60 11.07
C GLY A 605 9.14 -7.95 9.64
N THR A 606 8.70 -9.11 9.15
CA THR A 606 8.95 -9.52 7.75
C THR A 606 8.27 -8.57 6.76
N ILE A 607 6.98 -8.24 6.92
CA ILE A 607 6.30 -7.27 6.02
C ILE A 607 7.08 -5.97 5.91
N MET A 608 7.56 -5.42 7.04
CA MET A 608 8.29 -4.16 7.04
C MET A 608 9.70 -4.30 6.44
N HIS A 609 10.39 -5.42 6.64
CA HIS A 609 11.68 -5.70 6.01
C HIS A 609 11.56 -5.81 4.48
N GLU A 610 10.69 -6.68 3.99
CA GLU A 610 10.51 -6.89 2.55
C GLU A 610 10.00 -5.63 1.83
N LEU A 611 9.11 -4.87 2.48
CA LEU A 611 8.68 -3.57 1.95
C LEU A 611 9.82 -2.56 1.91
N GLY A 612 10.78 -2.63 2.84
CA GLY A 612 11.95 -1.76 2.87
C GLY A 612 12.84 -1.93 1.64
N HIS A 613 13.01 -3.15 1.12
CA HIS A 613 13.72 -3.40 -0.14
C HIS A 613 13.05 -2.72 -1.33
N ASN A 614 11.72 -2.86 -1.46
CA ASN A 614 10.93 -2.14 -2.45
C ASN A 614 11.12 -0.61 -2.35
N LEU A 615 11.15 -0.09 -1.12
CA LEU A 615 11.42 1.31 -0.79
C LEU A 615 12.90 1.71 -0.86
N GLY A 616 13.78 0.83 -1.35
CA GLY A 616 15.18 1.15 -1.64
C GLY A 616 16.18 0.97 -0.49
N LEU A 617 15.84 0.20 0.55
CA LEU A 617 16.75 -0.14 1.64
C LEU A 617 17.48 -1.47 1.40
N PHE A 618 18.70 -1.55 1.89
CA PHE A 618 19.52 -2.76 1.96
C PHE A 618 19.63 -3.24 3.43
N HIS A 619 20.21 -4.41 3.70
CA HIS A 619 20.34 -4.95 5.06
C HIS A 619 21.21 -4.11 6.00
N GLY A 620 22.01 -3.19 5.45
CA GLY A 620 22.75 -2.15 6.15
C GLY A 620 22.25 -0.72 5.87
N GLY A 621 21.06 -0.56 5.29
CA GLY A 621 20.46 0.72 4.92
C GLY A 621 20.83 1.11 3.49
N ASN A 622 22.06 1.58 3.29
CA ASN A 622 22.60 1.93 1.97
C ASN A 622 23.69 0.96 1.46
N ASP A 623 23.94 -0.14 2.18
CA ASP A 623 24.93 -1.16 1.85
C ASP A 623 24.39 -2.56 2.19
N GLY A 624 24.96 -3.60 1.57
CA GLY A 624 24.57 -4.99 1.79
C GLY A 624 25.07 -5.61 3.11
N ILE A 625 25.60 -4.82 4.05
CA ILE A 625 26.26 -5.37 5.24
C ILE A 625 25.22 -5.86 6.25
N ASN A 626 25.16 -7.17 6.42
CA ASN A 626 24.31 -7.83 7.40
C ASN A 626 24.84 -7.65 8.84
N TYR A 627 23.94 -7.72 9.82
CA TYR A 627 24.26 -7.78 11.25
C TYR A 627 25.02 -6.58 11.85
N LYS A 628 25.08 -5.41 11.18
CA LYS A 628 25.71 -4.18 11.72
C LYS A 628 25.05 -3.76 13.04
N PRO A 629 25.68 -3.88 14.22
CA PRO A 629 24.94 -3.77 15.48
C PRO A 629 24.51 -2.34 15.81
N ASN A 630 25.12 -1.31 15.23
CA ASN A 630 24.66 0.09 15.35
C ASN A 630 23.59 0.51 14.32
N TYR A 631 23.26 -0.32 13.33
CA TYR A 631 22.20 -0.04 12.37
C TYR A 631 20.86 -0.60 12.89
N LEU A 632 20.13 0.22 13.66
CA LEU A 632 18.93 -0.17 14.40
C LEU A 632 17.68 -0.11 13.52
N SER A 633 17.56 -1.05 12.59
CA SER A 633 16.49 -1.13 11.60
C SER A 633 15.99 -2.57 11.46
N VAL A 634 14.71 -2.79 11.19
CA VAL A 634 14.19 -4.13 10.84
C VAL A 634 14.77 -4.69 9.55
N MET A 635 15.38 -3.85 8.70
CA MET A 635 16.19 -4.30 7.55
C MET A 635 17.42 -5.11 7.98
N ASN A 636 17.88 -4.94 9.21
CA ASN A 636 18.98 -5.69 9.77
C ASN A 636 18.47 -6.98 10.42
N TYR A 637 19.09 -8.09 10.06
CA TYR A 637 18.79 -9.42 10.56
C TYR A 637 18.94 -9.61 12.09
N LEU A 638 19.64 -8.71 12.79
CA LEU A 638 19.59 -8.65 14.27
C LEU A 638 18.19 -8.29 14.81
N TYR A 639 17.43 -7.47 14.08
CA TYR A 639 16.22 -6.81 14.59
C TYR A 639 14.94 -7.19 13.85
N GLN A 640 15.01 -7.70 12.61
CA GLN A 640 13.85 -8.06 11.76
C GLN A 640 12.72 -8.76 12.53
N ILE A 641 13.03 -9.86 13.22
CA ILE A 641 12.05 -10.74 13.89
C ILE A 641 12.09 -10.66 15.42
N ALA A 642 13.08 -9.97 15.99
CA ALA A 642 13.22 -9.75 17.43
C ALA A 642 12.86 -8.32 17.87
N GLY A 643 12.60 -7.41 16.93
CA GLY A 643 12.41 -5.98 17.18
C GLY A 643 13.71 -5.24 17.53
N VAL A 644 13.69 -3.92 17.33
CA VAL A 644 14.83 -3.02 17.59
C VAL A 644 15.03 -2.67 19.07
N GLY A 645 14.19 -3.18 19.97
CA GLY A 645 14.10 -2.75 21.37
C GLY A 645 13.31 -1.45 21.56
N ASN A 646 12.78 -1.22 22.76
CA ASN A 646 11.93 -0.07 23.05
C ASN A 646 12.76 1.11 23.58
N ASP A 647 13.78 0.83 24.40
CA ASP A 647 14.83 1.79 24.73
C ASP A 647 16.12 1.47 23.95
N VAL A 648 16.25 2.08 22.77
CA VAL A 648 17.42 1.97 21.87
C VAL A 648 18.72 2.54 22.46
N GLN A 649 18.68 3.17 23.63
CA GLN A 649 19.85 3.68 24.35
C GLN A 649 20.28 2.77 25.51
N SER A 650 19.49 1.74 25.82
CA SER A 650 19.78 0.70 26.83
C SER A 650 20.49 -0.52 26.22
N ASP A 651 20.58 -1.63 26.95
CA ASP A 651 21.02 -2.92 26.40
C ASP A 651 19.94 -3.66 25.60
N GLU A 652 18.70 -3.19 25.48
CA GLU A 652 17.64 -3.95 24.79
C GLU A 652 17.99 -4.31 23.34
N ALA A 653 18.47 -3.35 22.55
CA ALA A 653 18.97 -3.61 21.20
C ALA A 653 20.22 -4.51 21.22
N LEU A 654 21.10 -4.32 22.20
CA LEU A 654 22.35 -5.07 22.39
C LEU A 654 22.11 -6.55 22.77
N GLN A 655 20.99 -6.88 23.42
CA GLN A 655 20.61 -8.26 23.71
C GLN A 655 20.43 -9.09 22.42
N ARG A 656 20.05 -8.48 21.29
CA ARG A 656 19.94 -9.17 19.99
C ARG A 656 21.32 -9.54 19.45
N TYR A 657 22.28 -8.63 19.58
CA TYR A 657 23.69 -8.89 19.26
C TYR A 657 24.24 -10.04 20.12
N TYR A 658 23.95 -10.04 21.44
CA TYR A 658 24.35 -11.11 22.34
C TYR A 658 23.72 -12.47 22.00
N ALA A 659 22.40 -12.52 21.71
CA ALA A 659 21.72 -13.74 21.26
C ALA A 659 22.37 -14.31 19.99
N GLN A 660 22.68 -13.45 19.02
CA GLN A 660 23.34 -13.84 17.77
C GLN A 660 24.74 -14.46 17.98
N HIS A 661 25.50 -13.97 18.97
CA HIS A 661 26.86 -14.44 19.27
C HIS A 661 26.92 -15.51 20.37
N GLY A 662 25.78 -15.93 20.92
CA GLY A 662 25.70 -16.92 22.00
C GLY A 662 26.20 -16.40 23.35
N TYR A 663 26.14 -15.09 23.58
CA TYR A 663 26.51 -14.46 24.85
C TYR A 663 25.31 -14.39 25.79
N GLY A 664 25.56 -14.46 27.10
CA GLY A 664 24.49 -14.45 28.11
C GLY A 664 23.55 -15.66 28.05
N ASN A 665 22.30 -15.47 28.48
CA ASN A 665 21.27 -16.52 28.52
C ASN A 665 20.11 -16.22 27.55
N PHE A 666 20.45 -15.75 26.34
CA PHE A 666 19.48 -15.32 25.31
C PHE A 666 19.28 -16.39 24.22
N ALA A 667 19.32 -17.67 24.60
CA ALA A 667 19.29 -18.78 23.64
C ALA A 667 17.98 -18.90 22.84
N SER A 668 16.86 -18.45 23.43
CA SER A 668 15.52 -18.56 22.84
C SER A 668 14.93 -17.22 22.40
N ARG A 669 14.05 -17.29 21.39
CA ARG A 669 13.28 -16.16 20.83
C ARG A 669 12.33 -15.40 21.78
N CYS A 670 12.14 -15.90 23.00
CA CYS A 670 11.37 -15.26 24.09
C CYS A 670 12.26 -14.89 25.30
N GLY A 671 13.59 -14.88 25.12
CA GLY A 671 14.57 -14.66 26.20
C GLY A 671 15.04 -13.21 26.37
N MET A 672 14.64 -12.29 25.49
CA MET A 672 15.11 -10.91 25.44
C MET A 672 13.99 -9.94 25.83
N ARG A 673 14.36 -8.71 26.23
CA ARG A 673 13.38 -7.66 26.54
C ARG A 673 12.66 -7.17 25.27
N HIS A 674 11.33 -7.03 25.32
CA HIS A 674 10.49 -6.54 24.23
C HIS A 674 10.73 -7.28 22.90
N ASP A 675 10.78 -8.61 22.93
CA ASP A 675 11.15 -9.48 21.80
C ASP A 675 9.96 -10.07 21.05
N SER A 676 10.21 -11.08 20.19
CA SER A 676 9.19 -11.71 19.35
C SER A 676 7.95 -12.20 20.11
N CYS A 677 8.07 -12.47 21.41
CA CYS A 677 7.00 -13.00 22.25
C CYS A 677 6.23 -11.90 23.03
N ASP A 678 6.67 -10.65 22.93
CA ASP A 678 6.11 -9.49 23.63
C ASP A 678 5.15 -8.68 22.72
N PRO A 679 3.93 -8.31 23.18
CA PRO A 679 3.04 -7.41 22.42
C PRO A 679 3.70 -6.08 22.07
N ASP A 680 4.54 -5.55 22.97
CA ASP A 680 5.17 -4.24 22.87
C ASP A 680 6.47 -4.25 22.05
N MET A 681 6.81 -5.36 21.37
CA MET A 681 7.97 -5.44 20.46
C MET A 681 7.95 -4.32 19.42
N ARG A 682 8.96 -3.44 19.41
CA ARG A 682 9.07 -2.37 18.41
C ARG A 682 9.65 -2.86 17.09
N ILE A 683 8.91 -2.65 16.00
CA ILE A 683 9.44 -2.63 14.62
C ILE A 683 9.66 -1.17 14.22
N ASP A 684 10.79 -0.90 13.56
CA ASP A 684 11.17 0.43 13.10
C ASP A 684 12.27 0.33 12.04
N TYR A 685 12.40 1.36 11.19
CA TYR A 685 13.62 1.57 10.43
C TYR A 685 14.57 2.52 11.19
N SER A 686 15.84 2.60 10.79
CA SER A 686 16.78 3.49 11.47
C SER A 686 16.55 4.96 11.11
N ASP A 687 16.65 5.83 12.13
CA ASP A 687 16.72 7.28 11.99
C ASP A 687 18.17 7.80 11.79
N GLY A 688 19.15 6.90 11.67
CA GLY A 688 20.57 7.23 11.46
C GLY A 688 21.25 7.92 12.64
N SER A 689 20.69 7.85 13.85
CA SER A 689 21.21 8.55 15.03
C SER A 689 22.29 7.79 15.82
N SER A 690 22.66 6.56 15.45
CA SER A 690 23.79 5.87 16.11
C SER A 690 25.11 6.46 15.68
N MET A 691 26.04 6.58 16.63
CA MET A 691 27.44 6.82 16.31
C MET A 691 28.02 5.66 15.48
N ALA A 692 29.02 5.98 14.66
CA ALA A 692 29.83 4.97 13.99
C ALA A 692 30.63 4.14 15.01
N LEU A 693 30.75 2.83 14.76
CA LEU A 693 31.53 1.91 15.60
C LEU A 693 32.85 1.56 14.90
N ASP A 694 33.96 2.07 15.41
CA ASP A 694 35.30 1.69 14.96
C ASP A 694 35.69 0.34 15.60
N LYS A 695 35.78 -0.71 14.78
CA LYS A 695 36.18 -2.08 15.17
C LYS A 695 37.55 -2.13 15.86
N LYS A 696 38.40 -1.12 15.71
CA LYS A 696 39.73 -1.01 16.33
C LYS A 696 39.73 -0.22 17.65
N ALA A 697 38.62 0.45 17.97
CA ALA A 697 38.51 1.38 19.09
C ALA A 697 37.10 1.38 19.72
N LEU A 698 36.50 0.19 19.90
CA LEU A 698 35.20 0.01 20.52
C LEU A 698 35.25 0.39 22.01
N VAL A 699 34.24 1.13 22.48
CA VAL A 699 34.15 1.60 23.87
C VAL A 699 32.83 1.12 24.47
N GLU A 700 32.90 0.29 25.50
CA GLU A 700 31.75 -0.42 26.08
C GLU A 700 30.68 0.53 26.63
N SER A 701 31.11 1.63 27.25
CA SER A 701 30.24 2.70 27.77
C SER A 701 29.50 3.51 26.68
N LYS A 702 29.68 3.19 25.40
CA LYS A 702 28.95 3.79 24.27
C LYS A 702 27.86 2.89 23.69
N LEU A 703 27.74 1.65 24.18
CA LEU A 703 26.77 0.67 23.71
C LEU A 703 26.84 0.58 22.17
N LEU A 704 25.69 0.57 21.51
CA LEU A 704 25.55 0.56 20.04
C LEU A 704 25.70 1.96 19.40
N GLY A 705 26.33 2.90 20.10
CA GLY A 705 26.51 4.28 19.63
C GLY A 705 25.36 5.24 19.94
N ARG A 706 24.35 4.83 20.74
CA ARG A 706 23.17 5.66 21.10
C ARG A 706 23.03 5.99 22.59
N GLY A 707 23.87 5.46 23.47
CA GLY A 707 23.65 5.59 24.91
C GLY A 707 24.90 5.46 25.77
N ALA A 708 24.74 5.87 27.03
CA ALA A 708 25.69 5.67 28.13
C ALA A 708 24.90 5.56 29.44
N TYR A 709 24.07 4.52 29.55
CA TYR A 709 23.16 4.34 30.69
C TYR A 709 23.93 3.85 31.93
N ALA A 710 23.57 4.38 33.10
CA ALA A 710 24.27 4.05 34.34
C ALA A 710 24.10 2.57 34.69
N GLY A 711 25.21 1.83 34.72
CA GLY A 711 25.23 0.38 34.98
C GLY A 711 24.99 -0.50 33.74
N VAL A 712 24.94 0.09 32.54
CA VAL A 712 24.76 -0.63 31.27
C VAL A 712 25.98 -0.39 30.38
N TYR A 713 26.51 -1.44 29.78
CA TYR A 713 27.69 -1.41 28.92
C TYR A 713 27.62 -2.54 27.88
N ALA A 714 28.28 -2.34 26.74
CA ALA A 714 28.47 -3.38 25.74
C ALA A 714 29.77 -4.12 26.04
N ASP A 715 29.64 -5.26 26.70
CA ASP A 715 30.71 -6.23 26.95
C ASP A 715 31.15 -6.80 25.59
N TRP A 716 32.06 -6.10 24.93
CA TRP A 716 32.54 -6.46 23.59
C TRP A 716 33.57 -7.58 23.64
N ASN A 717 34.09 -7.90 24.83
CA ASN A 717 35.17 -8.87 25.01
C ASN A 717 34.75 -10.13 25.82
N GLY A 718 33.53 -10.14 26.37
CA GLY A 718 32.91 -11.25 27.08
C GLY A 718 33.43 -11.47 28.51
N ASN A 719 33.99 -10.44 29.17
CA ASN A 719 34.61 -10.58 30.49
C ASN A 719 33.67 -10.25 31.67
N TYR A 720 32.45 -9.79 31.42
CA TYR A 720 31.44 -9.40 32.41
C TYR A 720 31.85 -8.21 33.32
N LEU A 721 32.71 -7.32 32.83
CA LEU A 721 33.15 -6.08 33.48
C LEU A 721 32.97 -4.89 32.53
N ALA A 722 32.71 -3.70 33.06
CA ALA A 722 32.62 -2.49 32.25
C ALA A 722 34.01 -1.88 32.02
N ASP A 723 34.60 -2.12 30.85
CA ASP A 723 35.93 -1.63 30.50
C ASP A 723 35.91 -0.16 30.02
N ALA A 724 36.82 0.63 30.58
CA ALA A 724 37.00 2.05 30.23
C ALA A 724 37.99 2.26 29.07
N ALA A 725 38.77 1.22 28.72
CA ALA A 725 39.72 1.25 27.62
C ALA A 725 39.03 0.85 26.31
N ALA A 726 39.50 1.41 25.19
CA ALA A 726 39.02 1.00 23.87
C ALA A 726 39.60 -0.36 23.46
N TYR A 727 38.78 -1.23 22.88
CA TYR A 727 39.13 -2.57 22.42
C TYR A 727 39.06 -2.71 20.89
N SER A 728 39.81 -3.65 20.34
CA SER A 728 39.76 -4.03 18.93
C SER A 728 39.05 -5.39 18.80
N PHE A 729 37.79 -5.38 18.36
CA PHE A 729 36.99 -6.58 18.12
C PHE A 729 36.35 -6.52 16.74
N ASP A 730 36.20 -7.68 16.10
CA ASP A 730 35.34 -7.79 14.93
C ASP A 730 33.89 -8.01 15.38
N ILE A 731 33.07 -6.97 15.23
CA ILE A 731 31.66 -6.96 15.66
C ILE A 731 30.67 -7.27 14.54
N ASP A 732 31.15 -7.58 13.34
CA ASP A 732 30.35 -8.25 12.31
C ASP A 732 31.06 -9.52 11.84
N THR A 733 30.40 -10.25 10.95
CA THR A 733 30.88 -11.56 10.47
C THR A 733 31.52 -11.54 9.09
N ASP A 734 31.59 -10.39 8.40
CA ASP A 734 31.72 -10.39 6.93
C ASP A 734 32.32 -9.14 6.25
N THR A 735 32.90 -8.16 6.99
CA THR A 735 33.46 -6.94 6.34
C THR A 735 34.94 -6.66 6.63
N THR A 736 35.65 -6.21 5.59
CA THR A 736 36.99 -5.61 5.70
C THR A 736 36.99 -4.21 6.30
N ASP A 737 35.80 -3.62 6.46
CA ASP A 737 35.64 -2.25 6.94
C ASP A 737 35.91 -2.18 8.43
N SER A 738 36.80 -1.27 8.83
CA SER A 738 37.09 -1.07 10.25
C SER A 738 36.12 -0.13 10.95
N VAL A 739 35.14 0.45 10.26
CA VAL A 739 34.15 1.36 10.87
C VAL A 739 32.77 1.05 10.32
N LEU A 740 31.83 0.72 11.21
CA LEU A 740 30.43 0.47 10.86
C LEU A 740 29.59 1.72 11.02
N HIS A 741 28.79 2.01 10.00
CA HIS A 741 27.93 3.19 9.92
C HIS A 741 26.45 2.80 9.97
N ASP A 742 25.71 3.59 10.74
CA ASP A 742 24.24 3.65 10.73
C ASP A 742 23.77 4.50 9.54
N TYR A 743 22.52 4.32 9.12
CA TYR A 743 21.91 5.00 7.99
C TYR A 743 20.51 5.50 8.36
N ASN A 744 20.10 6.66 7.85
CA ASN A 744 18.75 7.17 8.09
C ASN A 744 17.80 6.67 7.00
N ASP A 745 17.26 5.48 7.20
CA ASP A 745 16.29 4.85 6.31
C ASP A 745 15.08 5.76 6.06
N TRP A 746 14.49 6.28 7.14
CA TRP A 746 13.27 7.08 7.10
C TRP A 746 13.36 8.35 6.24
N ALA A 747 14.56 8.94 6.13
CA ALA A 747 14.84 10.10 5.30
C ALA A 747 15.14 9.75 3.83
N ASN A 748 15.39 8.47 3.51
CA ASN A 748 15.85 8.02 2.19
C ASN A 748 14.92 7.02 1.49
N LEU A 749 13.77 6.68 2.06
CA LEU A 749 12.74 5.84 1.42
C LEU A 749 12.34 6.35 0.02
N LEU A 750 12.34 5.45 -0.95
CA LEU A 750 11.90 5.66 -2.33
C LEU A 750 10.43 5.22 -2.51
N LEU A 751 9.48 6.15 -2.36
CA LEU A 751 8.06 5.84 -2.55
C LEU A 751 7.60 5.74 -4.03
N PRO A 752 7.91 6.72 -4.92
CA PRO A 752 7.31 6.78 -6.25
C PRO A 752 8.07 5.93 -7.27
N PHE A 753 8.09 4.61 -7.06
CA PHE A 753 8.87 3.64 -7.85
C PHE A 753 8.67 3.80 -9.37
N ALA A 754 7.42 3.87 -9.84
CA ALA A 754 7.10 4.03 -11.27
C ALA A 754 7.49 5.40 -11.90
N ARG A 755 8.07 6.33 -11.14
CA ARG A 755 8.49 7.67 -11.59
C ARG A 755 10.00 7.91 -11.45
N TYR A 756 10.75 7.01 -10.81
CA TYR A 756 12.17 7.23 -10.50
C TYR A 756 13.09 6.29 -11.28
N GLY A 757 13.74 6.83 -12.32
CA GLY A 757 14.75 6.13 -13.11
C GLY A 757 16.17 6.10 -12.51
N LYS A 758 16.32 6.15 -11.18
CA LYS A 758 17.62 6.10 -10.49
C LYS A 758 17.74 4.87 -9.59
N VAL A 759 18.72 4.03 -9.89
CA VAL A 759 19.17 2.95 -9.01
C VAL A 759 20.01 3.50 -7.87
N LEU A 760 19.79 2.95 -6.67
CA LEU A 760 20.61 3.21 -5.49
C LEU A 760 22.00 2.61 -5.68
N GLN A 761 23.03 3.41 -5.45
CA GLN A 761 24.42 2.95 -5.46
C GLN A 761 24.79 2.38 -4.08
N GLY A 762 24.24 1.20 -3.77
CA GLY A 762 24.68 0.38 -2.65
C GLY A 762 25.58 -0.75 -3.14
N GLU A 763 26.67 -1.03 -2.43
CA GLU A 763 27.49 -2.22 -2.71
C GLU A 763 26.86 -3.44 -2.03
N GLN A 764 26.17 -4.27 -2.83
CA GLN A 764 25.92 -5.67 -2.50
C GLN A 764 27.14 -6.48 -2.93
N SER A 765 27.86 -7.06 -1.98
CA SER A 765 29.08 -7.83 -2.24
C SER A 765 28.78 -9.27 -2.71
N ASN A 766 27.93 -9.44 -3.73
CA ASN A 766 28.12 -10.52 -4.70
C ASN A 766 27.33 -10.38 -6.01
N THR A 767 27.95 -10.87 -7.08
CA THR A 767 27.32 -11.27 -8.35
C THR A 767 26.43 -10.28 -9.12
N SER A 768 27.15 -9.48 -9.92
CA SER A 768 26.79 -9.01 -11.27
C SER A 768 26.44 -7.53 -11.42
N SER A 769 27.27 -6.87 -12.23
CA SER A 769 27.13 -5.53 -12.79
C SER A 769 26.01 -5.46 -13.85
N LYS A 770 24.80 -5.89 -13.49
CA LYS A 770 23.63 -5.73 -14.35
C LYS A 770 23.18 -4.28 -14.34
N SER A 771 23.05 -3.74 -15.56
CA SER A 771 22.61 -2.37 -15.79
C SER A 771 21.23 -2.12 -15.19
N THR A 772 21.04 -0.89 -14.73
CA THR A 772 19.80 -0.35 -14.16
C THR A 772 18.61 -0.63 -15.08
N VAL A 773 17.60 -1.34 -14.58
CA VAL A 773 16.32 -1.49 -15.29
C VAL A 773 15.42 -0.30 -14.92
N ALA A 774 14.70 0.21 -15.91
CA ALA A 774 13.66 1.21 -15.69
C ALA A 774 12.48 0.60 -14.92
N LEU A 775 12.17 1.15 -13.73
CA LEU A 775 10.94 0.88 -12.99
C LEU A 775 9.73 1.34 -13.82
N THR A 776 9.29 0.47 -14.72
CA THR A 776 8.14 0.65 -15.61
C THR A 776 7.30 -0.62 -15.56
N PRO A 777 6.45 -0.79 -14.53
CA PRO A 777 5.60 -1.97 -14.26
C PRO A 777 4.67 -2.44 -15.42
N LEU A 778 4.64 -1.69 -16.51
CA LEU A 778 3.96 -2.00 -17.77
C LEU A 778 4.88 -2.71 -18.77
N LEU A 779 6.16 -2.31 -18.85
CA LEU A 779 7.15 -2.75 -19.84
C LEU A 779 8.07 -3.84 -19.26
N ASN A 780 8.56 -3.65 -18.04
CA ASN A 780 9.23 -4.70 -17.28
C ASN A 780 8.87 -4.55 -15.80
N ASP A 781 8.18 -5.58 -15.30
CA ASP A 781 7.67 -5.67 -13.93
C ASP A 781 8.57 -6.57 -13.06
N HIS A 782 9.79 -6.90 -13.55
CA HIS A 782 10.83 -7.63 -12.83
C HIS A 782 12.07 -6.75 -12.60
N GLN A 783 12.50 -6.64 -11.35
CA GLN A 783 13.70 -5.96 -10.89
C GLN A 783 14.73 -6.96 -10.31
N PRO A 784 15.97 -6.51 -9.98
CA PRO A 784 16.85 -7.30 -9.13
C PRO A 784 16.18 -7.65 -7.81
N LEU A 785 16.39 -8.89 -7.34
CA LEU A 785 15.85 -9.37 -6.06
C LEU A 785 16.86 -9.11 -4.94
N ALA A 786 16.36 -8.96 -3.72
CA ALA A 786 17.19 -9.03 -2.52
C ALA A 786 17.76 -10.46 -2.32
N ASP A 787 18.96 -10.52 -1.78
CA ASP A 787 19.71 -11.75 -1.49
C ASP A 787 19.60 -12.05 0.00
N GLU A 788 18.61 -12.86 0.37
CA GLU A 788 18.30 -13.17 1.77
C GLU A 788 19.28 -14.19 2.38
N PRO A 789 20.09 -13.82 3.40
CA PRO A 789 20.82 -14.80 4.18
C PRO A 789 19.84 -15.66 5.02
N PRO A 790 20.18 -16.93 5.30
CA PRO A 790 19.37 -17.76 6.19
C PRO A 790 19.32 -17.14 7.60
N LEU A 791 18.10 -17.00 8.12
CA LEU A 791 17.85 -16.49 9.46
C LEU A 791 18.59 -17.29 10.55
N PRO A 792 18.99 -16.66 11.68
CA PRO A 792 19.72 -17.35 12.74
C PRO A 792 18.99 -18.56 13.31
N LYS A 793 19.72 -19.63 13.61
CA LYS A 793 19.14 -20.90 14.08
C LYS A 793 18.36 -20.76 15.40
N TRP A 794 18.78 -19.87 16.30
CA TRP A 794 18.07 -19.55 17.55
C TRP A 794 16.71 -18.90 17.32
N ALA A 795 16.55 -18.21 16.18
CA ALA A 795 15.33 -17.50 15.85
C ALA A 795 14.31 -18.38 15.11
N ILE A 796 14.80 -19.38 14.35
CA ILE A 796 13.96 -20.35 13.63
C ILE A 796 13.46 -21.48 14.54
N ASN A 797 14.27 -22.00 15.48
CA ASN A 797 13.93 -23.18 16.27
C ASN A 797 13.25 -22.83 17.62
N PRO A 798 11.98 -23.24 17.88
CA PRO A 798 11.32 -23.07 19.17
C PRO A 798 11.97 -23.75 20.39
N GLN A 799 12.90 -24.69 20.17
CA GLN A 799 13.53 -25.52 21.22
C GLN A 799 14.99 -25.17 21.51
N HIS A 800 15.48 -24.06 20.95
CA HIS A 800 16.70 -23.40 21.38
C HIS A 800 16.32 -22.11 22.12
#